data_AF-A0A2L1GL73-F1
#
_entry.id   AF-A0A2L1GL73-F1
#
_cell.length_a   1.000
_cell.length_b   1.000
_cell.length_c   1.000
_cell.angle_alpha   90.00
_cell.angle_beta   90.00
_cell.angle_gamma   90.00
#
_symmetry.space_group_name_H-M   'P 1'
#
loop_
_entity.id
_entity.type
_entity.pdbx_description
1 polymer ?
#
loop_
_entity_poly.entity_id
_entity_poly.type
_entity_poly.pdbx_seq_one_letter_code
_entity_poly.pdbx_strand_id
1 'polypeptide(L)'
;MADREHRPWHEQVAATIIEALERGTAPWVHPWEPGLMPSPPVNALTGKPYRGVNQLWLSMQQYGYDKKDPRWCTYKQAQQLGAQVKKGARGTLVQYWKQEERRLIRDEQGRPVLDEQGGKRYEIISLERPRVFHAVVFHASQIDGLPALPEQEAGENAAFERHQAAERLLENSGASIFHDQANQAFYRPVTDEIHLPEKGQFRSPDGYYATALHELGHWTGHESRLNRQLLGNPFGSAEYAREELRAEIASYMLGMELGIGHDPGQHHAYIESWIRILEDDPLEIIRAARDADQIRGYIMGLEKEKTTERGAQRPSAEHYSAAGENIQVAGDATPEEARMIFEKLAPHLSSDRTVSMATTEGVMQHRGERMTAREKTWLNVPYVEKDQAREAGAKWDGKEKRWYAPAGTDLQPLQPWLSVPEKSRTQSPAVLDPCREFGEVLRAAGLVIEGDPVMDGQIHRVPVAGGRPGAKDGAYSGHEDGRPNGWWQNYRSGERGKWLATAHLLTSEAKAILRQESAEKLADREELRKEDQARAMKRAYAKWMHAEPASPDHPYLTRKGVAAYNLRQDKHGNLLVPGYDGQGRLQTLEYINKDGAKWYEKDCPKKGAMAILPDQDALKGEVILMVEGYATGASVHQATGLPVAVAFDAGNIKDAALAIRRQMPHVKLTICADNDARISDDRNVGVLKAKEAAAAVGAKVVVADFSKSEQERRLTDFNDLHQARGLGAVRDSIMAKVNEVEAEKER
;
A
#
# COMPACT_ATOMS: atom_id res chain seq x y z
N MET A 1 22.57 31.57 -20.38
CA MET A 1 22.64 30.22 -19.79
C MET A 1 21.73 30.24 -18.57
N ALA A 2 20.51 29.73 -18.74
CA ALA A 2 19.49 29.79 -17.71
C ALA A 2 19.80 28.78 -16.59
N ASP A 3 19.61 29.25 -15.38
CA ASP A 3 19.78 28.61 -14.08
C ASP A 3 19.09 27.22 -14.06
N ARG A 4 19.86 26.13 -14.01
CA ARG A 4 19.31 24.82 -13.67
C ARG A 4 19.24 24.76 -12.14
N GLU A 5 18.11 25.17 -11.58
CA GLU A 5 17.80 24.94 -10.17
C GLU A 5 18.13 23.48 -9.82
N HIS A 6 19.10 23.29 -8.93
CA HIS A 6 19.56 21.97 -8.53
C HIS A 6 18.49 21.37 -7.59
N ARG A 7 17.64 20.47 -8.11
CA ARG A 7 16.63 19.77 -7.29
C ARG A 7 17.27 19.24 -6.00
N PRO A 8 16.65 19.44 -4.82
CA PRO A 8 17.09 18.82 -3.57
C PRO A 8 17.27 17.30 -3.70
N TRP A 9 18.25 16.72 -2.98
CA TRP A 9 18.57 15.29 -3.08
C TRP A 9 17.36 14.38 -2.83
N HIS A 10 16.53 14.70 -1.85
CA HIS A 10 15.34 13.91 -1.52
C HIS A 10 14.30 13.90 -2.67
N GLU A 11 14.14 15.01 -3.39
CA GLU A 11 13.30 15.07 -4.59
C GLU A 11 13.88 14.24 -5.74
N GLN A 12 15.21 14.23 -5.91
CA GLN A 12 15.87 13.38 -6.92
C GLN A 12 15.65 11.90 -6.63
N VAL A 13 15.81 11.50 -5.36
CA VAL A 13 15.58 10.13 -4.90
C VAL A 13 14.11 9.74 -5.11
N ALA A 14 13.17 10.58 -4.67
CA ALA A 14 11.75 10.33 -4.84
C ALA A 14 11.36 10.21 -6.33
N ALA A 15 11.81 11.13 -7.19
CA ALA A 15 11.54 11.08 -8.63
C ALA A 15 12.07 9.78 -9.27
N THR A 16 13.29 9.36 -8.92
CA THR A 16 13.87 8.11 -9.43
C THR A 16 13.07 6.89 -8.96
N ILE A 17 12.57 6.92 -7.72
CA ILE A 17 11.74 5.86 -7.16
C ILE A 17 10.37 5.82 -7.83
N ILE A 18 9.76 6.98 -8.10
CA ILE A 18 8.52 7.08 -8.86
C ILE A 18 8.70 6.45 -10.24
N GLU A 19 9.76 6.81 -10.99
CA GLU A 19 10.05 6.19 -12.28
C GLU A 19 10.24 4.67 -12.17
N ALA A 20 10.90 4.20 -11.11
CA ALA A 20 11.09 2.77 -10.89
C ALA A 20 9.77 2.06 -10.56
N LEU A 21 8.89 2.68 -9.78
CA LEU A 21 7.54 2.18 -9.47
C LEU A 21 6.68 2.10 -10.72
N GLU A 22 6.66 3.15 -11.56
CA GLU A 22 5.95 3.18 -12.85
C GLU A 22 6.41 2.07 -13.80
N ARG A 23 7.70 1.73 -13.77
CA ARG A 23 8.29 0.66 -14.59
C ARG A 23 8.17 -0.73 -13.96
N GLY A 24 7.69 -0.85 -12.72
CA GLY A 24 7.67 -2.12 -11.98
C GLY A 24 9.07 -2.66 -11.64
N THR A 25 10.05 -1.75 -11.50
CA THR A 25 11.47 -2.05 -11.26
C THR A 25 11.97 -1.56 -9.91
N ALA A 26 11.12 -0.93 -9.10
CA ALA A 26 11.45 -0.59 -7.72
C ALA A 26 11.80 -1.88 -6.94
N PRO A 27 12.86 -1.91 -6.11
CA PRO A 27 13.34 -3.16 -5.52
C PRO A 27 12.31 -3.93 -4.70
N TRP A 28 11.40 -3.25 -3.98
CA TRP A 28 10.34 -3.91 -3.22
C TRP A 28 9.09 -4.24 -4.06
N VAL A 29 9.07 -3.88 -5.34
CA VAL A 29 8.00 -4.24 -6.30
C VAL A 29 8.48 -5.30 -7.30
N HIS A 30 9.80 -5.46 -7.44
CA HIS A 30 10.38 -6.52 -8.25
C HIS A 30 10.29 -7.86 -7.52
N PRO A 31 9.82 -8.95 -8.16
CA PRO A 31 9.86 -10.28 -7.57
C PRO A 31 11.31 -10.76 -7.52
N TRP A 32 11.73 -11.22 -6.35
CA TRP A 32 13.06 -11.77 -6.12
C TRP A 32 12.98 -13.23 -5.75
N GLU A 33 13.69 -14.04 -6.54
CA GLU A 33 13.83 -15.46 -6.27
C GLU A 33 14.64 -15.71 -4.99
N PRO A 34 14.20 -16.66 -4.14
CA PRO A 34 14.92 -17.04 -2.93
C PRO A 34 16.38 -17.43 -3.22
N GLY A 35 17.30 -16.98 -2.39
CA GLY A 35 18.74 -17.23 -2.53
C GLY A 35 19.44 -16.50 -3.69
N LEU A 36 18.71 -15.79 -4.56
CA LEU A 36 19.26 -15.04 -5.69
C LEU A 36 19.18 -13.51 -5.51
N MET A 37 18.69 -13.05 -4.36
CA MET A 37 18.70 -11.64 -4.00
C MET A 37 20.14 -11.11 -3.85
N PRO A 38 20.44 -9.91 -4.37
CA PRO A 38 21.70 -9.23 -4.08
C PRO A 38 21.88 -9.02 -2.58
N SER A 39 23.11 -9.16 -2.10
CA SER A 39 23.43 -8.82 -0.71
C SER A 39 23.18 -7.32 -0.44
N PRO A 40 22.78 -6.95 0.79
CA PRO A 40 22.55 -5.56 1.14
C PRO A 40 23.83 -4.72 0.95
N PRO A 41 23.73 -3.47 0.44
CA PRO A 41 24.89 -2.60 0.30
C PRO A 41 25.63 -2.41 1.63
N VAL A 42 26.94 -2.60 1.62
CA VAL A 42 27.80 -2.47 2.81
C VAL A 42 28.93 -1.46 2.57
N ASN A 43 29.42 -0.85 3.65
CA ASN A 43 30.58 0.01 3.56
C ASN A 43 31.87 -0.84 3.43
N ALA A 44 32.66 -0.64 2.37
CA ALA A 44 33.85 -1.44 2.07
C ALA A 44 34.90 -1.45 3.18
N LEU A 45 35.00 -0.35 3.95
CA LEU A 45 35.99 -0.20 5.02
C LEU A 45 35.52 -0.82 6.34
N THR A 46 34.25 -0.64 6.69
CA THR A 46 33.74 -1.05 8.02
C THR A 46 32.97 -2.38 8.00
N GLY A 47 32.61 -2.88 6.82
CA GLY A 47 31.72 -4.04 6.65
C GLY A 47 30.28 -3.81 7.10
N LYS A 48 29.93 -2.62 7.61
CA LYS A 48 28.59 -2.33 8.13
C LYS A 48 27.61 -2.09 6.97
N PRO A 49 26.39 -2.66 7.03
CA PRO A 49 25.35 -2.38 6.05
C PRO A 49 24.93 -0.92 6.10
N TYR A 50 24.63 -0.35 4.93
CA TYR A 50 23.91 0.91 4.83
C TYR A 50 22.48 0.71 5.37
N ARG A 51 21.85 1.80 5.82
CA ARG A 51 20.55 1.77 6.50
C ARG A 51 19.55 2.74 5.90
N GLY A 52 18.27 2.46 6.11
CA GLY A 52 17.14 3.28 5.68
C GLY A 52 17.22 3.64 4.20
N VAL A 53 16.99 4.92 3.88
CA VAL A 53 16.96 5.38 2.48
C VAL A 53 18.28 5.13 1.73
N ASN A 54 19.43 5.12 2.40
CA ASN A 54 20.70 4.84 1.72
C ASN A 54 20.80 3.38 1.29
N GLN A 55 20.30 2.44 2.08
CA GLN A 55 20.26 1.03 1.67
C GLN A 55 19.42 0.90 0.40
N LEU A 56 18.21 1.46 0.43
CA LEU A 56 17.27 1.43 -0.68
C LEU A 56 17.86 2.07 -1.94
N TRP A 57 18.39 3.28 -1.79
CA TRP A 57 18.98 4.07 -2.86
C TRP A 57 20.17 3.35 -3.50
N LEU A 58 21.09 2.81 -2.70
CA LEU A 58 22.26 2.11 -3.23
C LEU A 58 21.88 0.76 -3.87
N SER A 59 20.90 0.03 -3.31
CA SER A 59 20.37 -1.19 -3.94
C SER A 59 19.83 -0.91 -5.34
N MET A 60 19.15 0.23 -5.54
CA MET A 60 18.69 0.65 -6.87
C MET A 60 19.83 1.00 -7.82
N GLN A 61 20.91 1.59 -7.32
CA GLN A 61 22.06 1.91 -8.17
C GLN A 61 22.87 0.66 -8.54
N GLN A 62 22.83 -0.40 -7.72
CA GLN A 62 23.60 -1.62 -7.93
C GLN A 62 23.24 -2.37 -9.22
N TYR A 63 22.05 -2.14 -9.80
CA TYR A 63 21.71 -2.68 -11.13
C TYR A 63 22.64 -2.21 -12.26
N GLY A 64 23.27 -1.04 -12.11
CA GLY A 64 24.25 -0.52 -13.06
C GLY A 64 25.69 -1.01 -12.83
N TYR A 65 25.90 -1.90 -11.85
CA TYR A 65 27.21 -2.37 -11.43
C TYR A 65 27.28 -3.90 -11.31
N ASP A 66 28.45 -4.42 -10.93
CA ASP A 66 28.62 -5.85 -10.63
C ASP A 66 27.78 -6.22 -9.41
N LYS A 67 26.69 -6.95 -9.67
CA LYS A 67 25.68 -7.31 -8.67
C LYS A 67 26.25 -8.16 -7.53
N LYS A 68 27.40 -8.80 -7.71
CA LYS A 68 28.02 -9.69 -6.73
C LYS A 68 28.79 -8.96 -5.63
N ASP A 69 29.24 -7.72 -5.87
CA ASP A 69 30.01 -6.97 -4.87
C ASP A 69 29.15 -5.87 -4.22
N PRO A 70 28.66 -6.07 -2.98
CA PRO A 70 27.77 -5.09 -2.33
C PRO A 70 28.53 -3.89 -1.76
N ARG A 71 29.85 -3.78 -1.94
CA ARG A 71 30.66 -2.80 -1.23
C ARG A 71 30.63 -1.42 -1.88
N TRP A 72 30.44 -0.42 -1.04
CA TRP A 72 30.53 1.01 -1.38
C TRP A 72 31.45 1.73 -0.42
N CYS A 73 32.25 2.69 -0.88
CA CYS A 73 33.00 3.55 0.02
C CYS A 73 33.29 4.93 -0.58
N THR A 74 33.59 5.89 0.29
CA THR A 74 34.01 7.23 -0.17
C THR A 74 35.42 7.17 -0.78
N TYR A 75 35.77 8.17 -1.59
CA TYR A 75 37.12 8.28 -2.15
C TYR A 75 38.23 8.16 -1.08
N LYS A 76 38.06 8.82 0.08
CA LYS A 76 39.03 8.76 1.18
C LYS A 76 39.11 7.37 1.83
N GLN A 77 37.99 6.67 1.93
CA GLN A 77 37.97 5.31 2.46
C GLN A 77 38.64 4.33 1.50
N ALA A 78 38.48 4.50 0.18
CA ALA A 78 39.23 3.72 -0.81
C ALA A 78 40.74 3.89 -0.62
N GLN A 79 41.21 5.13 -0.46
CA GLN A 79 42.63 5.41 -0.19
C GLN A 79 43.14 4.76 1.10
N GLN A 80 42.33 4.73 2.16
CA GLN A 80 42.68 4.06 3.42
C GLN A 80 42.84 2.54 3.25
N LEU A 81 42.12 1.95 2.31
CA LEU A 81 42.23 0.54 1.95
C LEU A 81 43.38 0.26 0.96
N GLY A 82 44.18 1.27 0.61
CA GLY A 82 45.22 1.15 -0.43
C GLY A 82 44.64 1.04 -1.85
N ALA A 83 43.36 1.35 -2.03
CA ALA A 83 42.64 1.25 -3.29
C ALA A 83 42.42 2.65 -3.91
N GLN A 84 42.15 2.69 -5.22
CA GLN A 84 42.04 3.93 -5.98
C GLN A 84 40.76 3.96 -6.81
N VAL A 85 39.94 5.00 -6.64
CA VAL A 85 38.78 5.23 -7.51
C VAL A 85 39.25 5.49 -8.93
N LYS A 86 38.65 4.79 -9.90
CA LYS A 86 38.96 4.89 -11.34
C LYS A 86 38.77 6.31 -11.85
N LYS A 87 39.68 6.76 -12.72
CA LYS A 87 39.57 8.07 -13.37
C LYS A 87 38.28 8.16 -14.18
N GLY A 88 37.49 9.21 -13.96
CA GLY A 88 36.21 9.43 -14.65
C GLY A 88 35.00 8.71 -14.02
N ALA A 89 35.20 7.92 -12.96
CA ALA A 89 34.09 7.32 -12.22
C ALA A 89 33.17 8.40 -11.62
N ARG A 90 31.86 8.16 -11.69
CA ARG A 90 30.84 9.02 -11.09
C ARG A 90 30.36 8.40 -9.80
N GLY A 91 30.49 9.11 -8.69
CA GLY A 91 30.05 8.63 -7.39
C GLY A 91 28.56 8.90 -7.15
N THR A 92 27.99 8.13 -6.24
CA THR A 92 26.60 8.21 -5.80
C THR A 92 26.50 8.99 -4.50
N LEU A 93 25.57 9.94 -4.42
CA LEU A 93 25.29 10.68 -3.19
C LEU A 93 24.49 9.82 -2.20
N VAL A 94 24.94 9.79 -0.95
CA VAL A 94 24.23 9.25 0.22
C VAL A 94 24.06 10.34 1.27
N GLN A 95 23.01 10.22 2.08
CA GLN A 95 22.65 11.21 3.09
C GLN A 95 22.84 10.64 4.49
N TYR A 96 23.34 11.44 5.43
CA TYR A 96 23.43 11.02 6.83
C TYR A 96 23.25 12.20 7.76
N TRP A 97 22.81 11.92 8.98
CA TRP A 97 22.52 12.94 9.99
C TRP A 97 23.68 13.02 10.98
N LYS A 98 24.12 14.24 11.29
CA LYS A 98 25.01 14.49 12.42
C LYS A 98 24.27 15.21 13.51
N GLN A 99 24.39 14.69 14.72
CA GLN A 99 23.94 15.33 15.96
C GLN A 99 25.09 16.05 16.67
N GLU A 100 26.32 15.83 16.22
CA GLU A 100 27.52 16.40 16.82
C GLU A 100 28.44 16.98 15.75
N GLU A 101 29.13 18.06 16.07
CA GLU A 101 30.13 18.71 15.22
C GLU A 101 31.47 18.80 15.95
N ARG A 102 32.55 18.43 15.26
CA ARG A 102 33.92 18.58 15.76
C ARG A 102 34.42 19.98 15.42
N ARG A 103 34.54 20.85 16.42
CA ARG A 103 35.01 22.24 16.24
C ARG A 103 36.44 22.39 16.71
N LEU A 104 37.24 23.13 15.96
CA LEU A 104 38.62 23.44 16.35
C LEU A 104 38.61 24.39 17.55
N ILE A 105 39.28 24.01 18.65
CA ILE A 105 39.42 24.88 19.82
C ILE A 105 40.37 26.01 19.46
N ARG A 106 39.97 27.25 19.76
CA ARG A 106 40.77 28.44 19.52
C ARG A 106 41.06 29.14 20.85
N ASP A 107 42.27 29.69 20.99
CA ASP A 107 42.66 30.51 22.14
C ASP A 107 41.93 31.87 22.14
N GLU A 108 42.12 32.68 23.19
CA GLU A 108 41.53 34.02 23.32
C GLU A 108 41.95 34.98 22.20
N GLN A 109 42.99 34.66 21.42
CA GLN A 109 43.43 35.41 20.25
C GLN A 109 42.99 34.79 18.92
N GLY A 110 42.13 33.76 18.94
CA GLY A 110 41.57 33.10 17.77
C GLY A 110 42.48 32.06 17.09
N ARG A 111 43.63 31.73 17.68
CA ARG A 111 44.61 30.78 17.11
C ARG A 111 44.26 29.32 17.49
N PRO A 112 44.52 28.33 16.62
CA PRO A 112 44.27 26.92 16.94
C PRO A 112 45.03 26.48 18.19
N VAL A 113 44.32 25.95 19.18
CA VAL A 113 44.94 25.28 20.32
C VAL A 113 45.56 23.98 19.83
N LEU A 114 46.84 23.76 20.15
CA LEU A 114 47.56 22.55 19.79
C LEU A 114 47.60 21.57 20.99
N ASP A 115 47.70 20.28 20.70
CA ASP A 115 48.00 19.23 21.66
C ASP A 115 49.52 19.12 21.92
N GLU A 116 49.90 18.25 22.85
CA GLU A 116 51.31 18.06 23.27
C GLU A 116 52.22 17.55 22.14
N GLN A 117 51.66 17.07 21.03
CA GLN A 117 52.39 16.62 19.84
C GLN A 117 52.35 17.63 18.69
N GLY A 118 51.79 18.84 18.91
CA GLY A 118 51.64 19.87 17.89
C GLY A 118 50.46 19.66 16.94
N GLY A 119 49.61 18.67 17.21
CA GLY A 119 48.34 18.44 16.51
C GLY A 119 47.26 19.43 16.95
N LYS A 120 46.27 19.72 16.12
CA LYS A 120 45.17 20.64 16.47
C LYS A 120 44.19 19.98 17.45
N ARG A 121 43.83 20.65 18.55
CA ARG A 121 42.78 20.21 19.49
C ARG A 121 41.39 20.61 19.01
N TYR A 122 40.42 19.72 19.23
CA TYR A 122 39.03 19.91 18.84
C TYR A 122 38.11 19.59 20.00
N GLU A 123 36.99 20.29 20.08
CA GLU A 123 35.86 19.98 20.95
C GLU A 123 34.73 19.34 20.14
N ILE A 124 33.96 18.46 20.77
CA ILE A 124 32.74 17.88 20.20
C ILE A 124 31.57 18.69 20.75
N ILE A 125 30.84 19.34 19.87
CA ILE A 125 29.67 20.15 20.22
C ILE A 125 28.43 19.36 19.80
N SER A 126 27.52 19.14 20.74
CA SER A 126 26.18 18.64 20.43
C SER A 126 25.38 19.73 19.73
N LEU A 127 24.82 19.42 18.56
CA LEU A 127 24.00 20.31 17.77
C LEU A 127 22.57 20.33 18.33
N GLU A 128 22.00 21.53 18.52
CA GLU A 128 20.61 21.68 19.00
C GLU A 128 19.57 20.96 18.11
N ARG A 129 19.88 20.76 16.83
CA ARG A 129 19.06 19.96 15.90
C ARG A 129 19.96 19.11 14.98
N PRO A 130 19.56 17.87 14.66
CA PRO A 130 20.29 17.05 13.69
C PRO A 130 20.42 17.77 12.35
N ARG A 131 21.63 17.84 11.82
CA ARG A 131 21.90 18.42 10.49
C ARG A 131 22.12 17.32 9.47
N VAL A 132 21.56 17.54 8.28
CA VAL A 132 21.75 16.67 7.11
C VAL A 132 23.11 16.93 6.49
N PHE A 133 23.87 15.87 6.26
CA PHE A 133 25.10 15.87 5.49
C PHE A 133 24.99 14.90 4.32
N HIS A 134 25.80 15.15 3.30
CA HIS A 134 25.92 14.28 2.14
C HIS A 134 27.35 13.75 2.04
N ALA A 135 27.48 12.52 1.54
CA ALA A 135 28.76 11.95 1.15
C ALA A 135 28.62 11.34 -0.25
N VAL A 136 29.72 11.36 -1.00
CA VAL A 136 29.82 10.68 -2.29
C VAL A 136 30.52 9.35 -2.07
N VAL A 137 29.85 8.26 -2.44
CA VAL A 137 30.37 6.89 -2.37
C VAL A 137 30.50 6.31 -3.77
N PHE A 138 31.44 5.39 -3.93
CA PHE A 138 31.74 4.70 -5.18
C PHE A 138 31.52 3.21 -4.95
N HIS A 139 30.91 2.55 -5.93
CA HIS A 139 30.73 1.11 -5.93
C HIS A 139 32.08 0.41 -6.11
N ALA A 140 32.26 -0.78 -5.56
CA ALA A 140 33.52 -1.53 -5.64
C ALA A 140 34.06 -1.69 -7.06
N SER A 141 33.19 -1.96 -8.04
CA SER A 141 33.57 -2.05 -9.46
C SER A 141 34.18 -0.76 -10.05
N GLN A 142 34.02 0.38 -9.38
CA GLN A 142 34.60 1.67 -9.74
C GLN A 142 35.96 1.93 -9.09
N ILE A 143 36.49 0.97 -8.31
CA ILE A 143 37.69 1.14 -7.49
C ILE A 143 38.68 0.03 -7.81
N ASP A 144 39.90 0.42 -8.21
CA ASP A 144 41.01 -0.52 -8.43
C ASP A 144 41.73 -0.81 -7.11
N GLY A 145 42.15 -2.06 -6.93
CA GLY A 145 42.94 -2.48 -5.75
C GLY A 145 42.14 -2.73 -4.47
N LEU A 146 40.80 -2.88 -4.55
CA LEU A 146 40.03 -3.39 -3.41
C LEU A 146 40.36 -4.86 -3.14
N PRO A 147 40.44 -5.30 -1.87
CA PRO A 147 40.57 -6.71 -1.54
C PRO A 147 39.44 -7.54 -2.17
N ALA A 148 39.74 -8.75 -2.64
CA ALA A 148 38.71 -9.66 -3.13
C ALA A 148 37.72 -10.00 -2.00
N LEU A 149 36.44 -10.19 -2.36
CA LEU A 149 35.48 -10.75 -1.41
C LEU A 149 35.87 -12.21 -1.13
N PRO A 150 35.78 -12.67 0.12
CA PRO A 150 35.86 -14.09 0.40
C PRO A 150 34.77 -14.80 -0.39
N GLU A 151 35.13 -15.91 -1.06
CA GLU A 151 34.14 -16.75 -1.74
C GLU A 151 33.16 -17.30 -0.72
N GLN A 152 31.88 -16.99 -0.89
CA GLN A 152 30.79 -17.63 -0.17
C GLN A 152 30.27 -18.77 -1.03
N GLU A 153 30.57 -20.01 -0.64
CA GLU A 153 29.90 -21.18 -1.23
C GLU A 153 28.45 -21.19 -0.74
N ALA A 154 27.51 -21.34 -1.68
CA ALA A 154 26.11 -21.59 -1.33
C ALA A 154 26.04 -22.97 -0.68
N GLY A 155 25.91 -23.02 0.64
CA GLY A 155 25.84 -24.28 1.37
C GLY A 155 24.69 -25.16 0.85
N GLU A 156 24.92 -26.47 0.79
CA GLU A 156 23.93 -27.46 0.33
C GLU A 156 22.59 -27.37 1.08
N ASN A 157 22.60 -26.81 2.30
CA ASN A 157 21.44 -26.63 3.18
C ASN A 157 20.90 -25.19 3.26
N ALA A 158 21.30 -24.29 2.35
CA ALA A 158 20.93 -22.86 2.43
C ALA A 158 19.42 -22.60 2.51
N ALA A 159 18.58 -23.49 1.95
CA ALA A 159 17.12 -23.41 2.07
C ALA A 159 16.59 -23.74 3.46
N PHE A 160 17.12 -24.81 4.04
CA PHE A 160 16.75 -25.19 5.39
C PHE A 160 17.16 -24.11 6.40
N GLU A 161 18.38 -23.59 6.27
CA GLU A 161 18.91 -22.58 7.20
C GLU A 161 18.11 -21.27 7.20
N ARG A 162 17.73 -20.76 6.01
CA ARG A 162 16.92 -19.55 5.91
C ARG A 162 15.49 -19.73 6.45
N HIS A 163 14.87 -20.89 6.19
CA HIS A 163 13.54 -21.21 6.73
C HIS A 163 13.59 -21.31 8.24
N GLN A 164 14.62 -21.96 8.78
CA GLN A 164 14.81 -22.06 10.22
C GLN A 164 15.03 -20.69 10.86
N ALA A 165 15.75 -19.78 10.19
CA ALA A 165 15.91 -18.40 10.65
C ALA A 165 14.58 -17.64 10.69
N ALA A 166 13.76 -17.75 9.64
CA ALA A 166 12.43 -17.13 9.65
C ALA A 166 11.49 -17.73 10.71
N GLU A 167 11.46 -19.06 10.87
CA GLU A 167 10.62 -19.70 11.90
C GLU A 167 11.06 -19.22 13.30
N ARG A 168 12.37 -19.14 13.58
CA ARG A 168 12.86 -18.58 14.86
C ARG A 168 12.43 -17.14 15.08
N LEU A 169 12.42 -16.29 14.05
CA LEU A 169 11.96 -14.91 14.17
C LEU A 169 10.46 -14.85 14.49
N LEU A 170 9.64 -15.65 13.81
CA LEU A 170 8.21 -15.76 14.07
C LEU A 170 7.96 -16.25 15.50
N GLU A 171 8.62 -17.32 15.94
CA GLU A 171 8.51 -17.84 17.30
C GLU A 171 8.98 -16.84 18.37
N ASN A 172 10.09 -16.15 18.12
CA ASN A 172 10.66 -15.19 19.06
C ASN A 172 9.87 -13.89 19.14
N SER A 173 9.07 -13.58 18.12
CA SER A 173 8.18 -12.42 18.17
C SER A 173 7.10 -12.54 19.23
N GLY A 174 6.69 -13.77 19.58
CA GLY A 174 5.53 -14.00 20.44
C GLY A 174 4.21 -13.53 19.84
N ALA A 175 4.16 -13.24 18.53
CA ALA A 175 2.94 -12.88 17.85
C ALA A 175 1.96 -14.06 17.85
N SER A 176 0.68 -13.77 18.09
CA SER A 176 -0.40 -14.75 17.93
C SER A 176 -0.66 -14.97 16.45
N ILE A 177 -0.14 -16.07 15.88
CA ILE A 177 -0.28 -16.42 14.47
C ILE A 177 -1.30 -17.56 14.33
N PHE A 178 -2.35 -17.34 13.53
CA PHE A 178 -3.39 -18.31 13.23
C PHE A 178 -3.37 -18.69 11.75
N HIS A 179 -3.55 -19.98 11.46
CA HIS A 179 -3.66 -20.51 10.11
C HIS A 179 -5.13 -20.81 9.77
N ASP A 180 -5.98 -19.79 9.88
CA ASP A 180 -7.45 -19.92 9.78
C ASP A 180 -8.03 -19.33 8.48
N GLN A 181 -7.18 -18.85 7.57
CA GLN A 181 -7.62 -18.21 6.32
C GLN A 181 -7.56 -19.16 5.13
N ALA A 182 -8.44 -18.95 4.14
CA ALA A 182 -8.44 -19.76 2.93
C ALA A 182 -7.49 -19.21 1.84
N ASN A 183 -7.45 -17.89 1.65
CA ASN A 183 -6.72 -17.25 0.54
C ASN A 183 -6.25 -15.81 0.84
N GLN A 184 -6.12 -15.45 2.12
CA GLN A 184 -5.68 -14.12 2.56
C GLN A 184 -4.71 -14.23 3.73
N ALA A 185 -3.73 -13.33 3.76
CA ALA A 185 -2.90 -13.04 4.91
C ALA A 185 -3.21 -11.61 5.38
N PHE A 186 -3.25 -11.39 6.69
CA PHE A 186 -3.37 -10.04 7.26
C PHE A 186 -2.99 -10.01 8.75
N TYR A 187 -2.44 -8.88 9.17
CA TYR A 187 -2.37 -8.46 10.57
C TYR A 187 -3.66 -7.72 10.97
N ARG A 188 -4.22 -8.05 12.14
CA ARG A 188 -5.38 -7.39 12.74
C ARG A 188 -4.95 -6.54 13.95
N PRO A 189 -4.84 -5.21 13.81
CA PRO A 189 -4.34 -4.35 14.90
C PRO A 189 -5.21 -4.32 16.15
N VAL A 190 -6.52 -4.57 16.04
CA VAL A 190 -7.48 -4.47 17.16
C VAL A 190 -7.28 -5.59 18.18
N THR A 191 -7.02 -6.81 17.72
CA THR A 191 -6.81 -7.98 18.58
C THR A 191 -5.34 -8.34 18.74
N ASP A 192 -4.47 -7.66 17.99
CA ASP A 192 -3.04 -7.92 17.93
C ASP A 192 -2.67 -9.33 17.42
N GLU A 193 -3.34 -9.77 16.35
CA GLU A 193 -3.26 -11.13 15.82
C GLU A 193 -2.84 -11.12 14.34
N ILE A 194 -2.07 -12.13 13.93
CA ILE A 194 -1.71 -12.38 12.54
C ILE A 194 -2.52 -13.59 12.04
N HIS A 195 -3.18 -13.44 10.90
CA HIS A 195 -3.97 -14.49 10.27
C HIS A 195 -3.38 -14.83 8.90
N LEU A 196 -3.11 -16.12 8.67
CA LEU A 196 -2.47 -16.64 7.46
C LEU A 196 -3.28 -17.81 6.90
N PRO A 197 -3.13 -18.14 5.60
CA PRO A 197 -3.53 -19.42 5.07
C PRO A 197 -2.67 -20.56 5.63
N GLU A 198 -3.17 -21.79 5.54
CA GLU A 198 -2.41 -22.97 5.93
C GLU A 198 -1.07 -23.06 5.16
N LYS A 199 0.01 -23.47 5.83
CA LYS A 199 1.37 -23.49 5.24
C LYS A 199 1.39 -24.24 3.90
N GLY A 200 0.64 -25.34 3.78
CA GLY A 200 0.55 -26.16 2.58
C GLY A 200 -0.19 -25.53 1.39
N GLN A 201 -0.87 -24.38 1.58
CA GLN A 201 -1.55 -23.65 0.50
C GLN A 201 -0.60 -22.71 -0.25
N PHE A 202 0.57 -22.41 0.31
CA PHE A 202 1.59 -21.60 -0.34
C PHE A 202 2.33 -22.41 -1.40
N ARG A 203 2.70 -21.76 -2.51
CA ARG A 203 3.46 -22.40 -3.60
C ARG A 203 4.83 -22.90 -3.16
N SER A 204 5.40 -22.27 -2.15
CA SER A 204 6.68 -22.64 -1.56
C SER A 204 6.74 -22.22 -0.08
N PRO A 205 7.60 -22.88 0.73
CA PRO A 205 7.89 -22.42 2.09
C PRO A 205 8.46 -21.00 2.12
N ASP A 206 9.30 -20.64 1.14
CA ASP A 206 9.83 -19.27 1.00
C ASP A 206 8.68 -18.25 0.87
N GLY A 207 7.66 -18.56 0.06
CA GLY A 207 6.47 -17.71 -0.08
C GLY A 207 5.64 -17.59 1.20
N TYR A 208 5.53 -18.67 1.99
CA TYR A 208 4.92 -18.61 3.31
C TYR A 208 5.68 -17.66 4.25
N TYR A 209 7.00 -17.82 4.37
CA TYR A 209 7.80 -16.99 5.27
C TYR A 209 7.86 -15.53 4.82
N ALA A 210 7.96 -15.26 3.52
CA ALA A 210 7.89 -13.90 3.00
C ALA A 210 6.56 -13.23 3.37
N THR A 211 5.44 -13.94 3.23
CA THR A 211 4.10 -13.43 3.61
C THR A 211 4.00 -13.25 5.13
N ALA A 212 4.43 -14.23 5.92
CA ALA A 212 4.37 -14.14 7.38
C ALA A 212 5.24 -13.01 7.94
N LEU A 213 6.43 -12.76 7.35
CA LEU A 213 7.31 -11.66 7.73
C LEU A 213 6.76 -10.28 7.32
N HIS A 214 6.04 -10.20 6.18
CA HIS A 214 5.29 -9.00 5.80
C HIS A 214 4.24 -8.67 6.88
N GLU A 215 3.41 -9.64 7.26
CA GLU A 215 2.40 -9.42 8.30
C GLU A 215 3.03 -9.15 9.68
N LEU A 216 4.16 -9.78 9.98
CA LEU A 216 4.94 -9.47 11.18
C LEU A 216 5.45 -8.02 11.14
N GLY A 217 5.81 -7.52 9.96
CA GLY A 217 6.14 -6.12 9.71
C GLY A 217 5.02 -5.19 10.15
N HIS A 218 3.79 -5.46 9.74
CA HIS A 218 2.59 -4.74 10.21
C HIS A 218 2.38 -4.91 11.71
N TRP A 219 2.52 -6.13 12.25
CA TRP A 219 2.42 -6.40 13.67
C TRP A 219 3.36 -5.49 14.47
N THR A 220 4.60 -5.25 14.07
CA THR A 220 5.48 -4.31 14.81
C THR A 220 4.92 -2.89 14.99
N GLY A 221 3.94 -2.46 14.18
CA GLY A 221 3.36 -1.13 14.22
C GLY A 221 2.35 -0.89 15.34
N HIS A 222 1.97 -1.90 16.12
CA HIS A 222 1.08 -1.75 17.28
C HIS A 222 1.63 -0.77 18.34
N GLU A 223 0.73 -0.19 19.13
CA GLU A 223 1.04 0.85 20.12
C GLU A 223 2.03 0.39 21.20
N SER A 224 2.05 -0.90 21.52
CA SER A 224 3.00 -1.49 22.48
C SER A 224 4.40 -1.74 21.91
N ARG A 225 4.62 -1.48 20.61
CA ARG A 225 5.88 -1.77 19.89
C ARG A 225 6.44 -0.52 19.22
N LEU A 226 6.43 -0.44 17.89
CA LEU A 226 6.95 0.72 17.14
C LEU A 226 5.91 1.83 16.96
N ASN A 227 4.66 1.61 17.40
CA ASN A 227 3.60 2.62 17.50
C ASN A 227 3.42 3.48 16.24
N ARG A 228 3.12 2.84 15.10
CA ARG A 228 2.93 3.50 13.80
C ARG A 228 1.47 3.87 13.49
N GLN A 229 0.63 4.00 14.53
CA GLN A 229 -0.78 4.42 14.43
C GLN A 229 -1.58 3.67 13.35
N LEU A 230 -1.73 2.36 13.52
CA LEU A 230 -2.42 1.49 12.55
C LEU A 230 -3.96 1.56 12.65
N LEU A 231 -4.48 1.95 13.81
CA LEU A 231 -5.91 2.02 14.09
C LEU A 231 -6.52 3.29 13.47
N GLY A 232 -7.66 3.13 12.80
CA GLY A 232 -8.40 4.25 12.20
C GLY A 232 -8.00 4.60 10.75
N ASN A 233 -7.08 3.84 10.15
CA ASN A 233 -6.70 3.97 8.74
C ASN A 233 -7.51 2.96 7.90
N PRO A 234 -8.63 3.35 7.26
CA PRO A 234 -9.42 2.41 6.50
C PRO A 234 -8.63 1.90 5.29
N PHE A 235 -8.86 0.65 4.92
CA PHE A 235 -8.27 0.05 3.73
C PHE A 235 -8.46 0.96 2.50
N GLY A 236 -7.37 1.19 1.77
CA GLY A 236 -7.34 2.09 0.61
C GLY A 236 -7.24 3.58 0.94
N SER A 237 -7.08 3.97 2.21
CA SER A 237 -6.71 5.35 2.56
C SER A 237 -5.25 5.64 2.25
N ALA A 238 -4.89 6.93 2.20
CA ALA A 238 -3.50 7.35 2.00
C ALA A 238 -2.61 6.91 3.18
N GLU A 239 -3.12 6.94 4.40
CA GLU A 239 -2.44 6.49 5.62
C GLU A 239 -2.22 4.98 5.59
N TYR A 240 -3.21 4.21 5.14
CA TYR A 240 -3.07 2.77 4.94
C TYR A 240 -2.00 2.46 3.89
N ALA A 241 -2.02 3.14 2.74
CA ALA A 241 -1.01 2.99 1.70
C ALA A 241 0.40 3.39 2.18
N ARG A 242 0.52 4.38 3.08
CA ARG A 242 1.79 4.74 3.74
C ARG A 242 2.31 3.61 4.63
N GLU A 243 1.45 2.90 5.35
CA GLU A 243 1.88 1.73 6.14
C GLU A 243 2.24 0.54 5.25
N GLU A 244 1.48 0.24 4.20
CA GLU A 244 1.84 -0.79 3.22
C GLU A 244 3.21 -0.52 2.59
N LEU A 245 3.52 0.75 2.27
CA LEU A 245 4.85 1.12 1.76
C LEU A 245 5.97 0.78 2.76
N ARG A 246 5.73 0.98 4.06
CA ARG A 246 6.71 0.67 5.12
C ARG A 246 6.89 -0.84 5.28
N ALA A 247 5.78 -1.58 5.34
CA ALA A 247 5.79 -3.03 5.48
C ALA A 247 6.41 -3.73 4.27
N GLU A 248 6.13 -3.27 3.06
CA GLU A 248 6.72 -3.80 1.83
C GLU A 248 8.23 -3.56 1.75
N ILE A 249 8.68 -2.33 2.04
CA ILE A 249 10.13 -2.05 2.08
C ILE A 249 10.81 -2.88 3.18
N ALA A 250 10.17 -3.06 4.34
CA ALA A 250 10.70 -3.88 5.42
C ALA A 250 10.76 -5.37 5.04
N SER A 251 9.72 -5.89 4.40
CA SER A 251 9.66 -7.26 3.90
C SER A 251 10.78 -7.53 2.90
N TYR A 252 10.98 -6.61 1.95
CA TYR A 252 12.13 -6.65 1.03
C TYR A 252 13.47 -6.67 1.77
N MET A 253 13.67 -5.80 2.77
CA MET A 253 14.91 -5.76 3.55
C MET A 253 15.16 -7.06 4.33
N LEU A 254 14.12 -7.65 4.93
CA LEU A 254 14.19 -8.93 5.64
C LEU A 254 14.46 -10.08 4.66
N GLY A 255 13.80 -10.08 3.50
CA GLY A 255 14.02 -11.04 2.41
C GLY A 255 15.47 -11.04 1.92
N MET A 256 16.08 -9.85 1.77
CA MET A 256 17.50 -9.72 1.44
C MET A 256 18.42 -10.33 2.52
N GLU A 257 18.13 -10.07 3.79
CA GLU A 257 19.00 -10.47 4.91
C GLU A 257 18.88 -11.96 5.23
N LEU A 258 17.69 -12.54 5.04
CA LEU A 258 17.42 -13.96 5.28
C LEU A 258 17.61 -14.82 4.02
N GLY A 259 17.65 -14.23 2.83
CA GLY A 259 17.73 -14.95 1.56
C GLY A 259 16.43 -15.66 1.14
N ILE A 260 15.29 -15.26 1.70
CA ILE A 260 13.98 -15.89 1.48
C ILE A 260 13.31 -15.40 0.17
N GLY A 261 13.85 -14.36 -0.45
CA GLY A 261 13.23 -13.72 -1.61
C GLY A 261 12.20 -12.66 -1.19
N HIS A 262 11.49 -12.13 -2.16
CA HIS A 262 10.40 -11.18 -1.96
C HIS A 262 9.44 -11.23 -3.16
N ASP A 263 8.16 -11.47 -2.93
CA ASP A 263 7.14 -11.49 -4.00
C ASP A 263 5.97 -10.56 -3.63
N PRO A 264 5.85 -9.39 -4.28
CA PRO A 264 4.81 -8.41 -4.00
C PRO A 264 3.49 -8.72 -4.73
N GLY A 265 3.28 -9.96 -5.20
CA GLY A 265 2.16 -10.38 -6.04
C GLY A 265 0.75 -10.02 -5.53
N GLN A 266 0.60 -9.63 -4.26
CA GLN A 266 -0.67 -9.17 -3.65
C GLN A 266 -0.79 -7.64 -3.47
N HIS A 267 0.29 -6.87 -3.64
CA HIS A 267 0.38 -5.44 -3.25
C HIS A 267 0.46 -4.46 -4.44
N HIS A 268 0.34 -4.96 -5.68
CA HIS A 268 0.32 -4.12 -6.89
C HIS A 268 -0.80 -3.05 -6.89
N ALA A 269 -1.86 -3.26 -6.09
CA ALA A 269 -2.98 -2.33 -5.94
C ALA A 269 -2.58 -0.98 -5.34
N TYR A 270 -1.43 -0.87 -4.66
CA TYR A 270 -1.01 0.36 -3.98
C TYR A 270 0.00 1.20 -4.75
N ILE A 271 0.54 0.70 -5.87
CA ILE A 271 1.60 1.39 -6.62
C ILE A 271 1.15 2.81 -7.03
N GLU A 272 -0.07 2.96 -7.54
CA GLU A 272 -0.63 4.27 -7.90
C GLU A 272 -0.76 5.19 -6.68
N SER A 273 -1.14 4.64 -5.51
CA SER A 273 -1.24 5.41 -4.27
C SER A 273 0.13 5.85 -3.77
N TRP A 274 1.15 4.97 -3.84
CA TRP A 274 2.51 5.31 -3.46
C TRP A 274 3.12 6.38 -4.37
N ILE A 275 2.94 6.26 -5.69
CA ILE A 275 3.39 7.28 -6.64
C ILE A 275 2.81 8.64 -6.24
N ARG A 276 1.49 8.72 -6.05
CA ARG A 276 0.83 9.96 -5.65
C ARG A 276 1.33 10.51 -4.30
N ILE A 277 1.53 9.64 -3.31
CA ILE A 277 2.08 10.03 -2.00
C ILE A 277 3.47 10.63 -2.15
N LEU A 278 4.33 10.06 -3.01
CA LEU A 278 5.69 10.53 -3.24
C LEU A 278 5.75 11.79 -4.11
N GLU A 279 4.80 11.98 -5.02
CA GLU A 279 4.62 13.22 -5.77
C GLU A 279 4.17 14.38 -4.86
N ASP A 280 3.20 14.12 -3.98
CA ASP A 280 2.68 15.11 -3.03
C ASP A 280 3.71 15.44 -1.93
N ASP A 281 4.52 14.45 -1.51
CA ASP A 281 5.44 14.56 -0.38
C ASP A 281 6.72 13.72 -0.60
N PRO A 282 7.73 14.27 -1.32
CA PRO A 282 8.97 13.56 -1.64
C PRO A 282 9.78 13.11 -0.42
N LEU A 283 9.56 13.70 0.76
CA LEU A 283 10.22 13.27 1.99
C LEU A 283 9.63 11.97 2.56
N GLU A 284 8.47 11.52 2.07
CA GLU A 284 7.82 10.33 2.58
C GLU A 284 8.65 9.07 2.37
N ILE A 285 9.38 8.97 1.26
CA ILE A 285 10.26 7.82 1.04
C ILE A 285 11.39 7.71 2.06
N ILE A 286 11.88 8.85 2.56
CA ILE A 286 12.91 8.88 3.60
C ILE A 286 12.32 8.40 4.93
N ARG A 287 11.10 8.83 5.26
CA ARG A 287 10.39 8.38 6.46
C ARG A 287 10.02 6.90 6.37
N ALA A 288 9.45 6.46 5.25
CA ALA A 288 9.09 5.07 5.02
C ALA A 288 10.32 4.15 5.10
N ALA A 289 11.43 4.52 4.47
CA ALA A 289 12.66 3.74 4.54
C ALA A 289 13.28 3.73 5.95
N ARG A 290 13.17 4.83 6.72
CA ARG A 290 13.59 4.87 8.13
C ARG A 290 12.74 3.92 8.97
N ASP A 291 11.42 3.98 8.82
CA ASP A 291 10.49 3.16 9.60
C ASP A 291 10.66 1.68 9.21
N ALA A 292 10.89 1.36 7.93
CA ALA A 292 11.23 0.02 7.46
C ALA A 292 12.54 -0.51 8.07
N ASP A 293 13.58 0.33 8.18
CA ASP A 293 14.83 -0.03 8.87
C ASP A 293 14.61 -0.34 10.35
N GLN A 294 13.68 0.38 11.00
CA GLN A 294 13.26 0.11 12.38
C GLN A 294 12.49 -1.20 12.50
N ILE A 295 11.57 -1.49 11.57
CA ILE A 295 10.85 -2.77 11.51
C ILE A 295 11.84 -3.93 11.38
N ARG A 296 12.73 -3.87 10.38
CA ARG A 296 13.77 -4.87 10.16
C ARG A 296 14.66 -5.02 11.39
N GLY A 297 15.13 -3.90 11.96
CA GLY A 297 15.97 -3.89 13.15
C GLY A 297 15.29 -4.49 14.38
N TYR A 298 14.00 -4.22 14.57
CA TYR A 298 13.20 -4.79 15.65
C TYR A 298 13.08 -6.31 15.50
N ILE A 299 12.63 -6.77 14.32
CA ILE A 299 12.43 -8.20 14.03
C ILE A 299 13.75 -8.96 14.17
N MET A 300 14.83 -8.51 13.51
CA MET A 300 16.15 -9.14 13.61
C MET A 300 16.76 -9.05 15.02
N GLY A 301 16.28 -8.12 15.85
CA GLY A 301 16.68 -7.96 17.26
C GLY A 301 16.15 -9.08 18.17
N LEU A 302 15.02 -9.70 17.81
CA LEU A 302 14.35 -10.74 18.61
C LEU A 302 15.23 -11.98 18.83
N GLU A 303 16.15 -12.30 17.92
CA GLU A 303 17.11 -13.39 18.12
C GLU A 303 18.22 -13.04 19.14
N LYS A 304 18.61 -11.77 19.24
CA LYS A 304 19.74 -11.33 20.08
C LYS A 304 19.35 -11.23 21.56
N GLU A 305 18.12 -10.81 21.85
CA GLU A 305 17.63 -10.67 23.23
C GLU A 305 17.51 -12.03 23.94
N LYS A 306 16.91 -13.05 23.30
CA LYS A 306 16.84 -14.41 23.87
C LYS A 306 18.19 -15.11 23.99
N THR A 307 19.16 -14.84 23.10
CA THR A 307 20.52 -15.37 23.23
C THR A 307 21.23 -14.80 24.45
N THR A 308 20.95 -13.53 24.77
CA THR A 308 21.46 -12.84 25.97
C THR A 308 20.78 -13.34 27.25
N GLU A 309 19.45 -13.57 27.21
CA GLU A 309 18.70 -14.17 28.33
C GLU A 309 19.10 -15.63 28.62
N ARG A 310 19.29 -16.46 27.58
CA ARG A 310 19.84 -17.83 27.72
C ARG A 310 21.29 -17.84 28.18
N GLY A 311 22.09 -16.85 27.80
CA GLY A 311 23.47 -16.66 28.27
C GLY A 311 23.55 -16.24 29.74
N ALA A 312 22.59 -15.45 30.22
CA ALA A 312 22.50 -15.00 31.61
C ALA A 312 21.98 -16.09 32.58
N GLN A 313 21.38 -17.17 32.06
CA GLN A 313 20.82 -18.28 32.85
C GLN A 313 21.72 -19.53 32.94
N ARG A 314 22.95 -19.50 32.41
CA ARG A 314 23.90 -20.61 32.62
C ARG A 314 24.71 -20.39 33.91
N PRO A 315 24.72 -21.34 34.87
CA PRO A 315 25.66 -21.28 35.97
C PRO A 315 27.09 -21.48 35.44
N SER A 316 28.03 -20.71 35.97
CA SER A 316 29.46 -20.88 35.79
C SER A 316 29.88 -22.28 36.25
N ALA A 317 30.43 -23.09 35.34
CA ALA A 317 31.11 -24.33 35.70
C ALA A 317 32.57 -24.23 35.25
N GLU A 318 33.45 -24.17 36.25
CA GLU A 318 34.88 -24.36 36.16
C GLU A 318 35.23 -25.78 35.70
N HIS A 319 36.39 -25.90 35.05
CA HIS A 319 37.31 -27.05 34.98
C HIS A 319 36.72 -28.47 34.87
N TYR A 320 36.95 -29.13 33.72
CA TYR A 320 37.68 -30.41 33.65
C TYR A 320 38.25 -30.61 32.23
N SER A 321 39.54 -30.89 32.14
CA SER A 321 40.21 -31.43 30.94
C SER A 321 40.30 -32.95 31.04
N ALA A 322 40.14 -33.67 29.93
CA ALA A 322 41.08 -34.70 29.46
C ALA A 322 40.57 -35.40 28.18
N ALA A 323 41.52 -35.80 27.36
CA ALA A 323 41.42 -36.50 26.09
C ALA A 323 40.80 -37.91 26.14
N GLY A 324 40.37 -38.42 24.98
CA GLY A 324 40.20 -39.86 24.75
C GLY A 324 39.15 -40.22 23.70
N GLU A 325 39.59 -40.89 22.64
CA GLU A 325 38.80 -41.47 21.54
C GLU A 325 37.82 -42.57 22.00
N ASN A 326 36.59 -42.55 21.50
CA ASN A 326 35.92 -43.65 20.77
C ASN A 326 34.39 -43.55 20.84
N ILE A 327 33.79 -43.75 19.67
CA ILE A 327 32.35 -43.83 19.41
C ILE A 327 31.86 -45.24 19.76
N GLN A 328 30.79 -45.35 20.54
CA GLN A 328 29.89 -46.52 20.51
C GLN A 328 28.42 -46.10 20.61
N VAL A 329 27.67 -46.61 19.65
CA VAL A 329 26.21 -46.52 19.45
C VAL A 329 25.54 -47.68 20.20
N ALA A 330 24.34 -47.46 20.73
CA ALA A 330 23.48 -48.54 21.22
C ALA A 330 22.19 -48.64 20.38
N GLY A 331 22.16 -49.68 19.54
CA GLY A 331 21.01 -50.52 19.16
C GLY A 331 20.02 -50.00 18.11
N ASP A 332 19.50 -50.79 17.17
CA ASP A 332 19.83 -52.13 16.64
C ASP A 332 18.94 -52.31 15.38
N ALA A 333 19.55 -52.41 14.19
CA ALA A 333 18.96 -53.03 13.00
C ALA A 333 20.12 -53.47 12.09
N THR A 334 20.07 -54.70 11.60
CA THR A 334 21.17 -55.33 10.87
C THR A 334 21.16 -54.97 9.37
N PRO A 335 22.32 -55.01 8.68
CA PRO A 335 22.41 -54.73 7.24
C PRO A 335 21.56 -55.67 6.34
N GLU A 336 21.14 -56.82 6.86
CA GLU A 336 20.25 -57.75 6.16
C GLU A 336 18.77 -57.37 6.28
N GLU A 337 18.37 -56.65 7.34
CA GLU A 337 17.02 -56.08 7.49
C GLU A 337 16.80 -54.85 6.59
N ALA A 338 17.85 -54.07 6.32
CA ALA A 338 17.82 -52.95 5.37
C ALA A 338 17.69 -53.41 3.90
N ARG A 339 18.12 -54.63 3.55
CA ARG A 339 18.01 -55.18 2.18
C ARG A 339 16.61 -55.71 1.85
N MET A 340 15.88 -56.28 2.81
CA MET A 340 14.50 -56.78 2.61
C MET A 340 13.47 -55.66 2.36
N ILE A 341 13.72 -54.44 2.84
CA ILE A 341 12.82 -53.28 2.65
C ILE A 341 12.99 -52.70 1.23
N PHE A 342 14.21 -52.75 0.69
CA PHE A 342 14.51 -52.27 -0.67
C PHE A 342 13.99 -53.23 -1.76
N GLU A 343 13.76 -54.51 -1.43
CA GLU A 343 13.29 -55.54 -2.36
C GLU A 343 11.76 -55.62 -2.51
N LYS A 344 10.98 -54.82 -1.75
CA LYS A 344 9.51 -54.83 -1.77
C LYS A 344 8.83 -53.64 -2.44
N LEU A 345 9.57 -52.66 -2.97
CA LEU A 345 8.98 -51.45 -3.57
C LEU A 345 9.53 -51.06 -4.96
N ALA A 346 10.01 -52.03 -5.73
CA ALA A 346 10.18 -51.90 -7.18
C ALA A 346 10.17 -53.31 -7.79
N PRO A 347 9.12 -53.75 -8.51
CA PRO A 347 9.10 -53.48 -9.96
C PRO A 347 7.71 -53.56 -10.63
N HIS A 348 7.23 -52.48 -11.26
CA HIS A 348 6.30 -52.59 -12.41
C HIS A 348 6.70 -51.63 -13.54
N LEU A 349 7.87 -51.89 -14.11
CA LEU A 349 8.29 -51.62 -15.49
C LEU A 349 9.06 -52.89 -15.88
N SER A 350 8.76 -53.67 -16.91
CA SER A 350 8.71 -53.31 -18.33
C SER A 350 8.30 -54.52 -19.20
N SER A 351 7.76 -54.24 -20.41
CA SER A 351 7.80 -55.03 -21.67
C SER A 351 6.97 -56.34 -21.73
N ASP A 352 6.34 -56.77 -22.83
CA ASP A 352 6.52 -56.49 -24.26
C ASP A 352 5.36 -57.08 -25.10
N ARG A 353 5.33 -56.74 -26.40
CA ARG A 353 4.78 -57.49 -27.58
C ARG A 353 3.45 -57.12 -28.27
N THR A 354 3.65 -56.48 -29.44
CA THR A 354 3.20 -56.81 -30.83
C THR A 354 1.71 -56.84 -31.19
N VAL A 355 1.34 -56.08 -32.24
CA VAL A 355 1.01 -56.56 -33.61
C VAL A 355 0.94 -55.36 -34.59
N SER A 356 1.47 -55.59 -35.78
CA SER A 356 1.62 -54.67 -36.94
C SER A 356 0.40 -54.60 -37.86
N MET A 357 0.46 -53.64 -38.81
CA MET A 357 -0.06 -53.60 -40.20
C MET A 357 -0.85 -52.30 -40.45
N ALA A 358 -0.33 -51.36 -41.26
CA ALA A 358 -0.60 -51.21 -42.71
C ALA A 358 -2.09 -50.90 -42.98
N THR A 359 -2.54 -49.88 -43.73
CA THR A 359 -1.98 -48.96 -44.74
C THR A 359 -3.09 -47.96 -45.13
N THR A 360 -2.70 -46.88 -45.82
CA THR A 360 -3.47 -46.11 -46.83
C THR A 360 -4.47 -45.03 -46.39
N GLU A 361 -4.08 -43.79 -46.74
CA GLU A 361 -4.84 -42.70 -47.41
C GLU A 361 -6.37 -42.62 -47.29
N GLY A 362 -6.84 -41.39 -47.07
CA GLY A 362 -8.25 -41.03 -47.28
C GLY A 362 -8.55 -39.59 -46.90
N VAL A 363 -8.34 -38.67 -47.83
CA VAL A 363 -8.73 -37.26 -47.75
C VAL A 363 -10.27 -37.12 -47.66
N MET A 364 -10.68 -36.10 -46.90
CA MET A 364 -12.00 -35.45 -46.79
C MET A 364 -13.13 -35.90 -47.73
N GLN A 365 -14.31 -36.16 -47.15
CA GLN A 365 -15.59 -35.78 -47.73
C GLN A 365 -16.55 -35.20 -46.68
N HIS A 366 -17.05 -33.99 -46.97
CA HIS A 366 -18.13 -33.31 -46.26
C HIS A 366 -19.48 -34.01 -46.50
N ARG A 367 -20.28 -34.19 -45.42
CA ARG A 367 -21.75 -34.03 -45.42
C ARG A 367 -22.25 -33.93 -43.97
N GLY A 368 -23.24 -33.07 -43.75
CA GLY A 368 -23.65 -32.57 -42.43
C GLY A 368 -24.06 -33.64 -41.42
N GLU A 369 -23.20 -33.87 -40.44
CA GLU A 369 -23.48 -34.62 -39.21
C GLU A 369 -23.49 -33.66 -38.02
N ARG A 370 -24.49 -33.79 -37.13
CA ARG A 370 -24.55 -33.06 -35.86
C ARG A 370 -23.24 -33.31 -35.10
N MET A 371 -22.51 -32.24 -34.76
CA MET A 371 -21.29 -32.35 -33.97
C MET A 371 -21.69 -32.69 -32.53
N THR A 372 -21.76 -33.96 -32.17
CA THR A 372 -21.98 -34.36 -30.77
C THR A 372 -20.65 -34.69 -30.10
N ALA A 373 -20.51 -34.31 -28.83
CA ALA A 373 -19.33 -34.59 -28.03
C ALA A 373 -19.15 -36.10 -27.90
N ARG A 374 -18.09 -36.68 -28.47
CA ARG A 374 -17.85 -38.13 -28.38
C ARG A 374 -17.40 -38.57 -26.99
N GLU A 375 -16.75 -37.65 -26.28
CA GLU A 375 -16.25 -37.82 -24.91
C GLU A 375 -16.41 -36.52 -24.12
N LYS A 376 -16.05 -36.55 -22.83
CA LYS A 376 -16.06 -35.37 -21.97
C LYS A 376 -15.16 -34.28 -22.56
N THR A 377 -15.76 -33.24 -23.12
CA THR A 377 -15.03 -32.20 -23.87
C THR A 377 -14.96 -30.93 -23.03
N TRP A 378 -13.77 -30.45 -22.69
CA TRP A 378 -13.63 -29.23 -21.89
C TRP A 378 -14.02 -27.98 -22.68
N LEU A 379 -14.67 -27.05 -22.00
CA LEU A 379 -15.18 -25.80 -22.54
C LEU A 379 -14.54 -24.62 -21.80
N ASN A 380 -14.23 -23.56 -22.55
CA ASN A 380 -13.72 -22.31 -22.00
C ASN A 380 -14.87 -21.31 -21.89
N VAL A 381 -15.66 -21.43 -20.82
CA VAL A 381 -16.86 -20.61 -20.58
C VAL A 381 -16.53 -19.44 -19.64
N PRO A 382 -16.59 -18.18 -20.08
CA PRO A 382 -16.50 -17.01 -19.21
C PRO A 382 -17.61 -17.00 -18.14
N TYR A 383 -17.33 -16.49 -16.94
CA TYR A 383 -18.31 -16.50 -15.83
C TYR A 383 -19.65 -15.84 -16.19
N VAL A 384 -19.61 -14.74 -16.94
CA VAL A 384 -20.82 -14.00 -17.38
C VAL A 384 -21.68 -14.78 -18.38
N GLU A 385 -21.11 -15.80 -19.02
CA GLU A 385 -21.78 -16.66 -20.01
C GLU A 385 -22.14 -18.03 -19.43
N LYS A 386 -21.93 -18.25 -18.12
CA LYS A 386 -22.14 -19.55 -17.47
C LYS A 386 -23.57 -20.08 -17.62
N ASP A 387 -24.56 -19.19 -17.55
CA ASP A 387 -25.97 -19.57 -17.64
C ASP A 387 -26.34 -19.91 -19.08
N GLN A 388 -25.77 -19.19 -20.05
CA GLN A 388 -25.93 -19.47 -21.49
C GLN A 388 -25.25 -20.79 -21.90
N ALA A 389 -24.04 -21.04 -21.41
CA ALA A 389 -23.34 -22.30 -21.67
C ALA A 389 -24.04 -23.49 -21.00
N ARG A 390 -24.61 -23.31 -19.80
CA ARG A 390 -25.40 -24.34 -19.11
C ARG A 390 -26.69 -24.66 -19.87
N GLU A 391 -27.40 -23.65 -20.36
CA GLU A 391 -28.58 -23.83 -21.24
C GLU A 391 -28.21 -24.54 -22.55
N ALA A 392 -27.02 -24.27 -23.08
CA ALA A 392 -26.46 -24.94 -24.25
C ALA A 392 -25.93 -26.36 -23.98
N GLY A 393 -25.99 -26.87 -22.74
CA GLY A 393 -25.66 -28.25 -22.38
C GLY A 393 -24.33 -28.47 -21.64
N ALA A 394 -23.61 -27.41 -21.27
CA ALA A 394 -22.38 -27.49 -20.48
C ALA A 394 -22.63 -27.85 -19.01
N LYS A 395 -21.68 -28.57 -18.41
CA LYS A 395 -21.64 -28.91 -16.98
C LYS A 395 -20.36 -28.43 -16.33
N TRP A 396 -20.41 -28.14 -15.03
CA TRP A 396 -19.26 -27.75 -14.23
C TRP A 396 -18.61 -28.98 -13.59
N ASP A 397 -17.29 -29.08 -13.67
CA ASP A 397 -16.50 -30.03 -12.88
C ASP A 397 -15.91 -29.31 -11.66
N GLY A 398 -16.36 -29.68 -10.47
CA GLY A 398 -15.92 -29.05 -9.22
C GLY A 398 -14.50 -29.40 -8.79
N LYS A 399 -13.92 -30.50 -9.31
CA LYS A 399 -12.55 -30.93 -8.97
C LYS A 399 -11.53 -30.25 -9.88
N GLU A 400 -11.80 -30.24 -11.18
CA GLU A 400 -10.95 -29.59 -12.18
C GLU A 400 -11.24 -28.09 -12.34
N LYS A 401 -12.30 -27.60 -11.68
CA LYS A 401 -12.78 -26.22 -11.75
C LYS A 401 -12.94 -25.70 -13.19
N ARG A 402 -13.53 -26.51 -14.07
CA ARG A 402 -13.74 -26.17 -15.49
C ARG A 402 -15.11 -26.63 -16.00
N TRP A 403 -15.63 -25.91 -17.00
CA TRP A 403 -16.84 -26.29 -17.72
C TRP A 403 -16.51 -27.37 -18.76
N TYR A 404 -17.45 -28.28 -19.01
CA TYR A 404 -17.31 -29.35 -20.00
C TYR A 404 -18.65 -29.70 -20.65
N ALA A 405 -18.62 -30.16 -21.89
CA ALA A 405 -19.73 -30.83 -22.55
C ALA A 405 -19.67 -32.34 -22.25
N PRO A 406 -20.69 -32.94 -21.63
CA PRO A 406 -20.78 -34.39 -21.47
C PRO A 406 -20.78 -35.11 -22.82
N ALA A 407 -20.31 -36.36 -22.85
CA ALA A 407 -20.45 -37.20 -24.04
C ALA A 407 -21.94 -37.30 -24.47
N GLY A 408 -22.20 -37.14 -25.76
CA GLY A 408 -23.53 -37.08 -26.38
C GLY A 408 -24.12 -35.67 -26.52
N THR A 409 -23.51 -34.63 -25.93
CA THR A 409 -24.02 -33.24 -26.00
C THR A 409 -23.82 -32.67 -27.40
N ASP A 410 -24.85 -32.00 -27.95
CA ASP A 410 -24.70 -31.24 -29.20
C ASP A 410 -23.73 -30.08 -28.99
N LEU A 411 -22.65 -30.07 -29.75
CA LEU A 411 -21.58 -29.10 -29.66
C LEU A 411 -21.83 -27.87 -30.53
N GLN A 412 -22.83 -27.87 -31.42
CA GLN A 412 -23.16 -26.68 -32.22
C GLN A 412 -23.51 -25.45 -31.37
N PRO A 413 -24.37 -25.54 -30.33
CA PRO A 413 -24.65 -24.42 -29.44
C PRO A 413 -23.46 -24.04 -28.55
N LEU A 414 -22.54 -24.98 -28.34
CA LEU A 414 -21.36 -24.80 -27.47
C LEU A 414 -20.10 -24.37 -28.23
N GLN A 415 -20.21 -24.17 -29.54
CA GLN A 415 -19.10 -23.81 -30.44
C GLN A 415 -18.31 -22.57 -29.99
N PRO A 416 -18.92 -21.51 -29.42
CA PRO A 416 -18.18 -20.36 -28.89
C PRO A 416 -17.19 -20.71 -27.77
N TRP A 417 -17.42 -21.82 -27.05
CA TRP A 417 -16.65 -22.24 -25.89
C TRP A 417 -15.78 -23.49 -26.13
N LEU A 418 -15.81 -24.06 -27.34
CA LEU A 418 -14.97 -25.21 -27.71
C LEU A 418 -13.53 -24.77 -28.00
N SER A 419 -12.58 -25.34 -27.26
CA SER A 419 -11.15 -25.17 -27.54
C SER A 419 -10.76 -25.95 -28.82
N VAL A 420 -9.99 -25.33 -29.70
CA VAL A 420 -9.49 -25.91 -30.97
C VAL A 420 -8.71 -27.23 -30.70
N PRO A 421 -8.86 -28.28 -31.52
CA PRO A 421 -8.42 -29.64 -31.18
C PRO A 421 -6.89 -29.85 -31.13
N GLU A 422 -6.52 -30.75 -30.23
CA GLU A 422 -5.22 -31.24 -29.76
C GLU A 422 -4.19 -31.80 -30.78
N LYS A 423 -4.23 -31.43 -32.06
CA LYS A 423 -3.22 -31.87 -33.06
C LYS A 423 -2.29 -30.74 -33.49
N SER A 424 -1.41 -30.35 -32.58
CA SER A 424 -0.12 -29.71 -32.88
C SER A 424 0.81 -29.76 -31.66
N ARG A 425 1.00 -30.96 -31.10
CA ARG A 425 2.20 -31.28 -30.30
C ARG A 425 3.13 -32.11 -31.16
N THR A 426 3.90 -31.44 -32.02
CA THR A 426 5.21 -31.93 -32.46
C THR A 426 5.96 -30.77 -33.12
N GLN A 427 7.17 -30.53 -32.62
CA GLN A 427 8.05 -29.37 -32.81
C GLN A 427 7.64 -28.15 -31.98
N SER A 428 8.39 -27.90 -30.90
CA SER A 428 8.49 -26.59 -30.28
C SER A 428 8.61 -25.55 -31.41
N PRO A 429 7.80 -24.48 -31.46
CA PRO A 429 8.15 -23.37 -32.33
C PRO A 429 9.55 -22.95 -31.86
N ALA A 430 10.51 -22.96 -32.78
CA ALA A 430 11.80 -22.35 -32.51
C ALA A 430 11.51 -20.98 -31.90
N VAL A 431 12.03 -20.73 -30.70
CA VAL A 431 11.96 -19.43 -30.04
C VAL A 431 12.32 -18.41 -31.12
N LEU A 432 11.33 -17.65 -31.59
CA LEU A 432 11.61 -16.61 -32.57
C LEU A 432 12.58 -15.67 -31.88
N ASP A 433 13.71 -15.43 -32.54
CA ASP A 433 14.67 -14.43 -32.11
C ASP A 433 13.88 -13.13 -31.82
N PRO A 434 13.99 -12.53 -30.62
CA PRO A 434 13.25 -11.33 -30.26
C PRO A 434 13.37 -10.19 -31.28
N CYS A 435 14.52 -10.06 -31.96
CA CYS A 435 14.67 -9.15 -33.10
C CYS A 435 13.63 -9.42 -34.19
N ARG A 436 13.51 -10.70 -34.58
CA ARG A 436 12.64 -11.14 -35.66
C ARG A 436 11.16 -11.01 -35.30
N GLU A 437 10.80 -11.35 -34.06
CA GLU A 437 9.45 -11.17 -33.51
C GLU A 437 9.04 -9.68 -33.54
N PHE A 438 9.91 -8.78 -33.08
CA PHE A 438 9.65 -7.35 -33.16
C PHE A 438 9.54 -6.87 -34.61
N GLY A 439 10.37 -7.40 -35.50
CA GLY A 439 10.32 -7.08 -36.93
C GLY A 439 8.97 -7.42 -37.57
N GLU A 440 8.34 -8.53 -37.16
CA GLU A 440 6.99 -8.89 -37.61
C GLU A 440 5.94 -7.90 -37.10
N VAL A 441 6.04 -7.46 -35.84
CA VAL A 441 5.15 -6.44 -35.26
C VAL A 441 5.28 -5.10 -35.98
N LEU A 442 6.50 -4.68 -36.31
CA LEU A 442 6.74 -3.45 -37.07
C LEU A 442 6.14 -3.52 -38.48
N ARG A 443 6.29 -4.65 -39.18
CA ARG A 443 5.70 -4.84 -40.51
C ARG A 443 4.17 -4.90 -40.46
N ALA A 444 3.59 -5.56 -39.45
CA ALA A 444 2.15 -5.59 -39.23
C ALA A 444 1.58 -4.19 -38.94
N ALA A 445 2.35 -3.34 -38.25
CA ALA A 445 2.04 -1.93 -38.01
C ALA A 445 2.23 -1.01 -39.24
N GLY A 446 2.61 -1.58 -40.39
CA GLY A 446 2.80 -0.86 -41.64
C GLY A 446 4.13 -0.12 -41.74
N LEU A 447 5.11 -0.36 -40.86
CA LEU A 447 6.47 0.15 -41.01
C LEU A 447 7.25 -0.75 -41.99
N VAL A 448 7.98 -0.12 -42.90
CA VAL A 448 8.80 -0.81 -43.91
C VAL A 448 10.23 -0.86 -43.43
N ILE A 449 10.67 -2.04 -42.99
CA ILE A 449 12.03 -2.31 -42.52
C ILE A 449 12.70 -3.34 -43.43
N GLU A 450 13.98 -3.11 -43.78
CA GLU A 450 14.80 -4.06 -44.53
C GLU A 450 15.54 -4.98 -43.55
N GLY A 451 15.29 -6.29 -43.62
CA GLY A 451 15.85 -7.25 -42.66
C GLY A 451 15.23 -7.16 -41.27
N ASP A 452 15.99 -7.54 -40.25
CA ASP A 452 15.59 -7.49 -38.83
C ASP A 452 15.80 -6.08 -38.24
N PRO A 453 14.95 -5.65 -37.29
CA PRO A 453 15.06 -4.34 -36.67
C PRO A 453 16.29 -4.22 -35.76
N VAL A 454 16.84 -3.02 -35.67
CA VAL A 454 17.99 -2.72 -34.80
C VAL A 454 17.49 -2.49 -33.36
N MET A 455 18.01 -3.28 -32.41
CA MET A 455 17.59 -3.29 -31.01
C MET A 455 18.56 -2.58 -30.06
N ASP A 456 19.08 -1.42 -30.46
CA ASP A 456 20.12 -0.67 -29.75
C ASP A 456 19.59 0.39 -28.76
N GLY A 457 18.27 0.42 -28.53
CA GLY A 457 17.58 1.41 -27.71
C GLY A 457 17.52 2.81 -28.30
N GLN A 458 17.95 3.01 -29.55
CA GLN A 458 17.86 4.28 -30.26
C GLN A 458 16.64 4.34 -31.17
N ILE A 459 16.22 5.57 -31.51
CA ILE A 459 15.06 5.78 -32.38
C ILE A 459 15.47 5.63 -33.85
N HIS A 460 14.92 4.62 -34.52
CA HIS A 460 15.11 4.37 -35.95
C HIS A 460 13.93 4.88 -36.76
N ARG A 461 14.20 5.77 -37.74
CA ARG A 461 13.19 6.34 -38.64
C ARG A 461 13.10 5.54 -39.93
N VAL A 462 11.91 5.05 -40.26
CA VAL A 462 11.67 4.16 -41.39
C VAL A 462 10.46 4.59 -42.23
N PRO A 463 10.39 4.20 -43.52
CA PRO A 463 9.20 4.43 -44.33
C PRO A 463 8.00 3.63 -43.80
N VAL A 464 6.79 3.99 -44.27
CA VAL A 464 5.56 3.24 -44.01
C VAL A 464 4.92 2.80 -45.33
N ALA A 465 4.19 1.68 -45.33
CA ALA A 465 3.50 1.18 -46.50
C ALA A 465 2.47 2.21 -47.02
N GLY A 466 2.44 2.46 -48.33
CA GLY A 466 1.65 3.54 -48.94
C GLY A 466 2.19 4.95 -48.68
N GLY A 467 3.39 5.06 -48.10
CA GLY A 467 4.14 6.30 -47.83
C GLY A 467 4.47 7.10 -49.08
N ARG A 468 4.76 8.41 -48.91
CA ARG A 468 5.36 9.20 -50.00
C ARG A 468 6.77 8.65 -50.29
N PRO A 469 7.19 8.51 -51.55
CA PRO A 469 8.53 8.04 -51.88
C PRO A 469 9.60 8.86 -51.15
N GLY A 470 10.45 8.20 -50.35
CA GLY A 470 11.51 8.83 -49.56
C GLY A 470 11.11 9.39 -48.18
N ALA A 471 9.83 9.39 -47.81
CA ALA A 471 9.39 9.86 -46.49
C ALA A 471 9.56 8.80 -45.40
N LYS A 472 10.19 9.16 -44.28
CA LYS A 472 10.38 8.28 -43.10
C LYS A 472 9.30 8.54 -42.05
N ASP A 473 8.06 8.27 -42.43
CA ASP A 473 6.84 8.52 -41.63
C ASP A 473 6.56 7.43 -40.58
N GLY A 474 7.54 6.58 -40.26
CA GLY A 474 7.51 5.61 -39.17
C GLY A 474 8.71 5.77 -38.23
N ALA A 475 8.55 5.41 -36.97
CA ALA A 475 9.65 5.32 -35.99
C ALA A 475 9.51 4.08 -35.13
N TYR A 476 10.63 3.50 -34.70
CA TYR A 476 10.66 2.48 -33.67
C TYR A 476 11.92 2.59 -32.81
N SER A 477 11.92 1.95 -31.65
CA SER A 477 13.10 1.72 -30.82
C SER A 477 12.94 0.38 -30.15
N GLY A 478 13.93 -0.48 -30.27
CA GLY A 478 13.94 -1.81 -29.65
C GLY A 478 15.10 -1.96 -28.68
N HIS A 479 14.92 -2.78 -27.66
CA HIS A 479 15.86 -3.04 -26.57
C HIS A 479 16.05 -4.55 -26.42
N GLU A 480 17.29 -5.01 -26.40
CA GLU A 480 17.66 -6.41 -26.11
C GLU A 480 18.09 -6.64 -24.66
N ASP A 481 18.33 -5.57 -23.88
CA ASP A 481 18.80 -5.66 -22.50
C ASP A 481 17.67 -6.08 -21.55
N GLY A 482 17.93 -7.11 -20.74
CA GLY A 482 16.95 -7.69 -19.83
C GLY A 482 15.89 -8.50 -20.56
N ARG A 483 14.63 -8.03 -20.54
CA ARG A 483 13.54 -8.65 -21.31
C ARG A 483 13.33 -7.86 -22.60
N PRO A 484 13.57 -8.47 -23.79
CA PRO A 484 13.50 -7.75 -25.04
C PRO A 484 12.14 -7.07 -25.23
N ASN A 485 12.18 -5.79 -25.54
CA ASN A 485 11.01 -4.93 -25.66
C ASN A 485 11.25 -3.83 -26.69
N GLY A 486 10.20 -3.12 -27.08
CA GLY A 486 10.33 -2.01 -27.99
C GLY A 486 9.05 -1.22 -28.13
N TRP A 487 9.10 -0.13 -28.88
CA TRP A 487 7.93 0.64 -29.26
C TRP A 487 8.01 1.06 -30.72
N TRP A 488 6.85 1.36 -31.30
CA TRP A 488 6.74 1.84 -32.67
C TRP A 488 5.66 2.90 -32.81
N GLN A 489 5.79 3.72 -33.84
CA GLN A 489 4.83 4.74 -34.21
C GLN A 489 4.76 4.88 -35.73
N ASN A 490 3.53 4.86 -36.26
CA ASN A 490 3.22 5.17 -37.65
C ASN A 490 2.60 6.57 -37.70
N TYR A 491 3.36 7.57 -38.13
CA TYR A 491 2.90 8.98 -38.13
C TYR A 491 1.82 9.27 -39.19
N ARG A 492 1.58 8.33 -40.11
CA ARG A 492 0.54 8.44 -41.13
C ARG A 492 -0.81 7.93 -40.63
N SER A 493 -0.86 6.76 -40.00
CA SER A 493 -2.10 6.26 -39.38
C SER A 493 -2.37 6.89 -38.01
N GLY A 494 -1.34 7.45 -37.37
CA GLY A 494 -1.40 7.96 -36.00
C GLY A 494 -1.26 6.85 -34.95
N GLU A 495 -1.16 5.59 -35.37
CA GLU A 495 -1.05 4.44 -34.49
C GLU A 495 0.34 4.34 -33.86
N ARG A 496 0.37 3.85 -32.63
CA ARG A 496 1.58 3.56 -31.89
C ARG A 496 1.37 2.34 -31.03
N GLY A 497 2.42 1.58 -30.79
CA GLY A 497 2.37 0.36 -30.00
C GLY A 497 3.64 0.15 -29.19
N LYS A 498 3.51 -0.64 -28.13
CA LYS A 498 4.64 -1.22 -27.40
C LYS A 498 4.65 -2.71 -27.66
N TRP A 499 5.83 -3.28 -27.81
CA TRP A 499 6.08 -4.70 -27.95
C TRP A 499 6.96 -5.18 -26.81
N LEU A 500 6.68 -6.39 -26.35
CA LEU A 500 7.43 -7.08 -25.31
C LEU A 500 7.49 -8.54 -25.72
N ALA A 501 8.69 -9.14 -25.72
CA ALA A 501 8.87 -10.50 -26.22
C ALA A 501 7.90 -11.50 -25.56
N THR A 502 7.33 -12.36 -26.41
CA THR A 502 6.14 -13.17 -26.08
C THR A 502 6.41 -14.24 -25.02
N ALA A 503 7.68 -14.54 -24.68
CA ALA A 503 8.02 -15.58 -23.72
C ALA A 503 7.47 -15.41 -22.28
N HIS A 504 6.93 -14.25 -21.87
CA HIS A 504 6.50 -14.00 -20.47
C HIS A 504 5.22 -13.11 -20.33
N LEU A 505 4.09 -13.42 -20.95
CA LEU A 505 2.83 -12.69 -20.68
C LEU A 505 1.77 -13.60 -20.04
N LEU A 506 1.33 -13.23 -18.83
CA LEU A 506 0.05 -13.63 -18.26
C LEU A 506 -1.09 -13.17 -19.18
N THR A 507 -1.98 -14.09 -19.51
CA THR A 507 -3.05 -13.91 -20.50
C THR A 507 -4.09 -12.89 -20.04
N SER A 508 -4.90 -12.40 -20.99
CA SER A 508 -6.08 -11.54 -20.73
C SER A 508 -7.05 -12.16 -19.70
N GLU A 509 -7.09 -13.49 -19.66
CA GLU A 509 -7.83 -14.33 -18.72
C GLU A 509 -7.31 -14.21 -17.28
N ALA A 510 -5.98 -14.25 -17.08
CA ALA A 510 -5.38 -14.07 -15.76
C ALA A 510 -5.60 -12.66 -15.20
N LYS A 511 -5.65 -11.63 -16.05
CA LYS A 511 -5.98 -10.25 -15.64
C LYS A 511 -7.45 -10.08 -15.25
N ALA A 512 -8.37 -10.83 -15.87
CA ALA A 512 -9.78 -10.79 -15.55
C ALA A 512 -10.09 -11.53 -14.23
N ILE A 513 -9.45 -12.68 -14.00
CA ILE A 513 -9.56 -13.45 -12.75
C ILE A 513 -9.09 -12.60 -11.55
N LEU A 514 -7.94 -11.93 -11.67
CA LEU A 514 -7.42 -11.05 -10.61
C LEU A 514 -8.34 -9.86 -10.30
N ARG A 515 -9.00 -9.28 -11.31
CA ARG A 515 -10.00 -8.21 -11.11
C ARG A 515 -11.26 -8.72 -10.42
N GLN A 516 -11.70 -9.94 -10.76
CA GLN A 516 -12.86 -10.56 -10.14
C GLN A 516 -12.60 -10.94 -8.69
N GLU A 517 -11.45 -11.56 -8.39
CA GLU A 517 -11.04 -11.87 -7.01
C GLU A 517 -10.88 -10.58 -6.17
N SER A 518 -10.37 -9.49 -6.76
CA SER A 518 -10.30 -8.20 -6.10
C SER A 518 -11.68 -7.60 -5.81
N ALA A 519 -12.65 -7.77 -6.71
CA ALA A 519 -14.01 -7.24 -6.54
C ALA A 519 -14.82 -8.04 -5.51
N GLU A 520 -14.71 -9.37 -5.51
CA GLU A 520 -15.33 -10.26 -4.52
C GLU A 520 -14.75 -9.98 -3.12
N LYS A 521 -13.43 -9.85 -2.97
CA LYS A 521 -12.79 -9.46 -1.70
C LYS A 521 -13.22 -8.07 -1.21
N LEU A 522 -13.46 -7.13 -2.12
CA LEU A 522 -13.97 -5.80 -1.77
C LEU A 522 -15.40 -5.88 -1.24
N ALA A 523 -16.24 -6.71 -1.87
CA ALA A 523 -17.63 -6.93 -1.47
C ALA A 523 -17.73 -7.62 -0.10
N ASP A 524 -16.95 -8.68 0.14
CA ASP A 524 -16.92 -9.39 1.43
C ASP A 524 -16.49 -8.46 2.59
N ARG A 525 -15.47 -7.62 2.35
CA ARG A 525 -15.00 -6.65 3.35
C ARG A 525 -16.00 -5.52 3.57
N GLU A 526 -16.71 -5.09 2.53
CA GLU A 526 -17.79 -4.12 2.65
C GLU A 526 -18.97 -4.71 3.43
N GLU A 527 -19.29 -5.98 3.23
CA GLU A 527 -20.31 -6.71 3.98
C GLU A 527 -19.92 -6.83 5.47
N LEU A 528 -18.71 -7.28 5.78
CA LEU A 528 -18.21 -7.36 7.16
C LEU A 528 -18.22 -5.99 7.86
N ARG A 529 -17.81 -4.93 7.14
CA ARG A 529 -17.88 -3.56 7.65
C ARG A 529 -19.31 -3.11 7.91
N LYS A 530 -20.26 -3.47 7.03
CA LYS A 530 -21.69 -3.20 7.24
C LYS A 530 -22.23 -3.94 8.45
N GLU A 531 -21.80 -5.19 8.67
CA GLU A 531 -22.17 -5.97 9.86
C GLU A 531 -21.62 -5.34 11.15
N ASP A 532 -20.35 -4.94 11.16
CA ASP A 532 -19.71 -4.25 12.29
C ASP A 532 -20.41 -2.92 12.61
N GLN A 533 -20.68 -2.11 11.58
CA GLN A 533 -21.43 -0.87 11.73
C GLN A 533 -22.85 -1.15 12.25
N ALA A 534 -23.53 -2.19 11.75
CA ALA A 534 -24.85 -2.56 12.24
C ALA A 534 -24.82 -2.98 13.71
N ARG A 535 -23.79 -3.71 14.15
CA ARG A 535 -23.59 -4.06 15.57
C ARG A 535 -23.32 -2.82 16.43
N ALA A 536 -22.47 -1.91 15.95
CA ALA A 536 -22.17 -0.65 16.63
C ALA A 536 -23.41 0.25 16.75
N MET A 537 -24.18 0.39 15.68
CA MET A 537 -25.44 1.15 15.65
C MET A 537 -26.48 0.55 16.62
N LYS A 538 -26.61 -0.78 16.68
CA LYS A 538 -27.49 -1.44 17.67
C LYS A 538 -27.07 -1.11 19.11
N ARG A 539 -25.76 -1.09 19.39
CA ARG A 539 -25.22 -0.70 20.69
C ARG A 539 -25.51 0.78 20.98
N ALA A 540 -25.28 1.67 20.02
CA ALA A 540 -25.59 3.09 20.14
C ALA A 540 -27.07 3.32 20.43
N TYR A 541 -27.95 2.62 19.70
CA TYR A 541 -29.39 2.66 19.91
C TYR A 541 -29.79 2.16 21.30
N ALA A 542 -29.21 1.05 21.78
CA ALA A 542 -29.47 0.58 23.14
C ALA A 542 -29.06 1.61 24.20
N LYS A 543 -27.86 2.20 24.07
CA LYS A 543 -27.39 3.26 24.97
C LYS A 543 -28.31 4.48 24.94
N TRP A 544 -28.75 4.89 23.75
CA TRP A 544 -29.71 5.98 23.57
C TRP A 544 -31.01 5.71 24.31
N MET A 545 -31.61 4.54 24.09
CA MET A 545 -32.89 4.16 24.67
C MET A 545 -32.86 4.03 26.19
N HIS A 546 -31.73 3.59 26.76
CA HIS A 546 -31.53 3.47 28.20
C HIS A 546 -31.05 4.75 28.90
N ALA A 547 -30.68 5.78 28.15
CA ALA A 547 -30.29 7.06 28.73
C ALA A 547 -31.53 7.87 29.12
N GLU A 548 -31.41 8.63 30.21
CA GLU A 548 -32.46 9.51 30.71
C GLU A 548 -32.47 10.83 29.94
N PRO A 549 -33.58 11.60 29.92
CA PRO A 549 -33.57 12.96 29.41
C PRO A 549 -32.47 13.79 30.09
N ALA A 550 -31.74 14.60 29.31
CA ALA A 550 -30.67 15.43 29.87
C ALA A 550 -31.24 16.47 30.85
N SER A 551 -30.58 16.61 32.00
CA SER A 551 -30.93 17.64 32.98
C SER A 551 -30.75 19.05 32.36
N PRO A 552 -31.74 19.96 32.49
CA PRO A 552 -31.59 21.36 32.11
C PRO A 552 -30.43 22.05 32.82
N ASP A 553 -30.10 21.61 34.04
CA ASP A 553 -29.02 22.15 34.87
C ASP A 553 -27.67 21.47 34.62
N HIS A 554 -27.52 20.71 33.53
CA HIS A 554 -26.27 20.04 33.20
C HIS A 554 -25.12 21.05 33.10
N PRO A 555 -23.97 20.87 33.78
CA PRO A 555 -22.92 21.89 33.88
C PRO A 555 -22.42 22.43 32.54
N TYR A 556 -22.32 21.57 31.52
CA TYR A 556 -21.95 22.00 30.17
C TYR A 556 -23.01 22.91 29.53
N LEU A 557 -24.30 22.59 29.67
CA LEU A 557 -25.41 23.36 29.09
C LEU A 557 -25.52 24.73 29.75
N THR A 558 -25.46 24.77 31.09
CA THR A 558 -25.44 26.01 31.87
C THR A 558 -24.26 26.89 31.50
N ARG A 559 -23.05 26.32 31.40
CA ARG A 559 -21.83 27.06 31.01
C ARG A 559 -21.91 27.61 29.59
N LYS A 560 -22.55 26.87 28.67
CA LYS A 560 -22.75 27.30 27.29
C LYS A 560 -23.99 28.18 27.11
N GLY A 561 -24.83 28.34 28.14
CA GLY A 561 -26.08 29.10 28.09
C GLY A 561 -27.12 28.53 27.12
N VAL A 562 -27.10 27.22 26.88
CA VAL A 562 -27.94 26.56 25.87
C VAL A 562 -28.86 25.50 26.45
N ALA A 563 -30.01 25.29 25.82
CA ALA A 563 -30.96 24.26 26.19
C ALA A 563 -30.53 22.88 25.65
N ALA A 564 -31.16 21.84 26.20
CA ALA A 564 -30.82 20.45 25.95
C ALA A 564 -31.44 19.85 24.68
N TYR A 565 -32.38 20.49 23.97
CA TYR A 565 -32.96 20.02 22.69
C TYR A 565 -32.79 18.53 22.32
N ASN A 566 -33.65 17.69 22.89
CA ASN A 566 -33.68 16.23 22.70
C ASN A 566 -32.39 15.47 23.10
N LEU A 567 -31.46 16.09 23.84
CA LEU A 567 -30.33 15.39 24.42
C LEU A 567 -30.78 14.44 25.54
N ARG A 568 -30.02 13.35 25.69
CA ARG A 568 -30.11 12.43 26.81
C ARG A 568 -28.85 12.49 27.65
N GLN A 569 -28.86 11.85 28.82
CA GLN A 569 -27.72 11.76 29.72
C GLN A 569 -27.54 10.33 30.21
N ASP A 570 -26.31 9.84 30.18
CA ASP A 570 -25.98 8.52 30.73
C ASP A 570 -25.81 8.56 32.26
N LYS A 571 -25.69 7.37 32.85
CA LYS A 571 -25.46 7.20 34.30
C LYS A 571 -24.16 7.82 34.84
N HIS A 572 -23.20 8.14 33.96
CA HIS A 572 -21.94 8.79 34.31
C HIS A 572 -22.05 10.32 34.24
N GLY A 573 -23.22 10.81 33.83
CA GLY A 573 -23.51 12.22 33.71
C GLY A 573 -23.06 12.82 32.37
N ASN A 574 -22.70 12.02 31.37
CA ASN A 574 -22.36 12.55 30.04
C ASN A 574 -23.64 12.79 29.24
N LEU A 575 -23.69 13.92 28.52
CA LEU A 575 -24.72 14.18 27.53
C LEU A 575 -24.51 13.29 26.31
N LEU A 576 -25.59 12.79 25.75
CA LEU A 576 -25.65 12.04 24.50
C LEU A 576 -26.38 12.90 23.48
N VAL A 577 -25.69 13.24 22.39
CA VAL A 577 -26.22 13.92 21.21
C VAL A 577 -26.47 12.88 20.12
N PRO A 578 -27.72 12.68 19.67
CA PRO A 578 -28.03 11.68 18.67
C PRO A 578 -27.69 12.16 17.26
N GLY A 579 -26.94 11.35 16.51
CA GLY A 579 -26.65 11.58 15.10
C GLY A 579 -27.51 10.71 14.21
N TYR A 580 -28.38 11.33 13.41
CA TYR A 580 -29.31 10.66 12.50
C TYR A 580 -28.92 10.82 11.05
N ASP A 581 -29.25 9.86 10.20
CA ASP A 581 -29.17 10.07 8.75
C ASP A 581 -30.32 10.95 8.24
N GLY A 582 -30.30 11.29 6.94
CA GLY A 582 -31.37 12.06 6.31
C GLY A 582 -32.76 11.40 6.36
N GLN A 583 -32.85 10.11 6.67
CA GLN A 583 -34.11 9.38 6.84
C GLN A 583 -34.58 9.34 8.30
N GLY A 584 -33.84 9.95 9.23
CA GLY A 584 -34.16 9.98 10.65
C GLY A 584 -33.72 8.73 11.43
N ARG A 585 -32.92 7.83 10.84
CA ARG A 585 -32.43 6.63 11.53
C ARG A 585 -31.20 6.98 12.35
N LEU A 586 -31.13 6.49 13.60
CA LEU A 586 -29.97 6.74 14.47
C LEU A 586 -28.74 6.02 13.92
N GLN A 587 -27.69 6.79 13.62
CA GLN A 587 -26.43 6.33 13.06
C GLN A 587 -25.32 6.30 14.11
N THR A 588 -25.27 7.30 15.00
CA THR A 588 -24.20 7.43 15.99
C THR A 588 -24.64 8.26 17.20
N LEU A 589 -23.79 8.31 18.23
CA LEU A 589 -23.91 9.20 19.38
C LEU A 589 -22.63 10.02 19.53
N GLU A 590 -22.75 11.32 19.76
CA GLU A 590 -21.67 12.14 20.35
C GLU A 590 -21.89 12.25 21.85
N TYR A 591 -20.83 12.09 22.62
CA TYR A 591 -20.81 12.23 24.06
C TYR A 591 -20.20 13.57 24.42
N ILE A 592 -20.78 14.27 25.40
CA ILE A 592 -20.22 15.50 25.96
C ILE A 592 -20.23 15.40 27.47
N ASN A 593 -19.06 15.40 28.10
CA ASN A 593 -18.98 15.39 29.57
C ASN A 593 -19.25 16.77 30.17
N LYS A 594 -19.32 16.86 31.51
CA LYS A 594 -19.53 18.11 32.26
C LYS A 594 -18.50 19.22 31.95
N ASP A 595 -17.28 18.85 31.56
CA ASP A 595 -16.18 19.76 31.26
C ASP A 595 -16.18 20.19 29.78
N GLY A 596 -16.99 19.53 28.95
CA GLY A 596 -17.14 19.80 27.52
C GLY A 596 -16.20 18.99 26.63
N ALA A 597 -15.49 17.99 27.17
CA ALA A 597 -14.75 17.04 26.35
C ALA A 597 -15.74 16.17 25.57
N LYS A 598 -15.45 15.98 24.28
CA LYS A 598 -16.34 15.29 23.34
C LYS A 598 -15.68 14.06 22.73
N TRP A 599 -16.47 13.01 22.52
CA TRP A 599 -16.06 11.82 21.77
C TRP A 599 -17.27 11.16 21.11
N TYR A 600 -17.05 10.26 20.17
CA TYR A 600 -18.13 9.57 19.46
C TYR A 600 -18.27 8.12 19.91
N GLU A 601 -19.45 7.55 19.68
CA GLU A 601 -19.65 6.12 19.77
C GLU A 601 -18.72 5.40 18.80
N LYS A 602 -17.91 4.50 19.35
CA LYS A 602 -16.92 3.74 18.59
C LYS A 602 -17.59 2.94 17.46
N ASP A 603 -16.94 2.89 16.30
CA ASP A 603 -17.33 2.08 15.14
C ASP A 603 -18.68 2.45 14.47
N CYS A 604 -19.34 3.52 14.93
CA CYS A 604 -20.58 4.01 14.30
C CYS A 604 -20.29 4.93 13.09
N PRO A 605 -21.13 4.89 12.04
CA PRO A 605 -21.00 5.80 10.91
C PRO A 605 -21.30 7.25 11.32
N LYS A 606 -20.38 8.16 10.96
CA LYS A 606 -20.55 9.62 11.15
C LYS A 606 -20.93 10.35 9.87
N LYS A 607 -20.52 9.82 8.71
CA LYS A 607 -20.67 10.49 7.41
C LYS A 607 -22.15 10.73 7.08
N GLY A 608 -22.52 12.00 6.97
CA GLY A 608 -23.89 12.45 6.73
C GLY A 608 -24.83 12.36 7.93
N ALA A 609 -24.34 11.91 9.09
CA ALA A 609 -25.13 11.91 10.32
C ALA A 609 -25.22 13.31 10.92
N MET A 610 -26.37 13.67 11.49
CA MET A 610 -26.64 14.99 12.04
C MET A 610 -27.60 14.94 13.24
N ALA A 611 -27.41 15.81 14.21
CA ALA A 611 -28.43 16.05 15.25
C ALA A 611 -29.43 17.11 14.76
N ILE A 612 -30.70 16.97 15.11
CA ILE A 612 -31.75 17.90 14.69
C ILE A 612 -32.36 18.56 15.92
N LEU A 613 -32.42 19.89 15.90
CA LEU A 613 -32.96 20.71 16.97
C LEU A 613 -34.27 21.40 16.51
N PRO A 614 -35.32 21.44 17.35
CA PRO A 614 -35.37 20.93 18.73
C PRO A 614 -35.46 19.40 18.81
N ASP A 615 -35.95 18.76 17.76
CA ASP A 615 -36.08 17.31 17.63
C ASP A 615 -36.15 16.90 16.13
N GLN A 616 -36.24 15.60 15.86
CA GLN A 616 -36.22 15.07 14.50
C GLN A 616 -37.39 15.52 13.60
N ASP A 617 -38.55 15.86 14.17
CA ASP A 617 -39.70 16.26 13.38
C ASP A 617 -39.49 17.64 12.73
N ALA A 618 -38.58 18.44 13.28
CA ALA A 618 -38.21 19.75 12.77
C ALA A 618 -37.57 19.73 11.39
N LEU A 619 -37.04 18.59 10.92
CA LEU A 619 -36.53 18.44 9.55
C LEU A 619 -37.60 18.72 8.50
N LYS A 620 -38.90 18.60 8.82
CA LYS A 620 -40.00 18.83 7.86
C LYS A 620 -40.26 20.31 7.54
N GLY A 621 -39.49 21.24 8.12
CA GLY A 621 -39.64 22.67 7.89
C GLY A 621 -39.25 23.14 6.49
N GLU A 622 -39.74 24.31 6.07
CA GLU A 622 -39.36 24.93 4.77
C GLU A 622 -37.96 25.54 4.78
N VAL A 623 -37.45 25.88 5.97
CA VAL A 623 -36.13 26.47 6.19
C VAL A 623 -35.39 25.65 7.23
N ILE A 624 -34.17 25.23 6.90
CA ILE A 624 -33.27 24.54 7.83
C ILE A 624 -31.97 25.33 7.90
N LEU A 625 -31.52 25.59 9.12
CA LEU A 625 -30.19 26.12 9.38
C LEU A 625 -29.25 24.94 9.66
N MET A 626 -27.98 25.05 9.25
CA MET A 626 -26.97 24.02 9.49
C MET A 626 -25.76 24.62 10.19
N VAL A 627 -25.23 23.93 11.19
CA VAL A 627 -24.05 24.34 11.96
C VAL A 627 -23.08 23.18 12.12
N GLU A 628 -21.87 23.47 12.61
CA GLU A 628 -20.89 22.47 13.00
C GLU A 628 -21.24 21.81 14.35
N GLY A 629 -21.20 22.55 15.45
CA GLY A 629 -21.31 22.00 16.81
C GLY A 629 -22.69 22.14 17.48
N TYR A 630 -22.97 21.28 18.47
CA TYR A 630 -24.25 21.30 19.21
C TYR A 630 -24.54 22.64 19.90
N ALA A 631 -23.58 23.21 20.63
CA ALA A 631 -23.79 24.47 21.36
C ALA A 631 -24.08 25.64 20.40
N THR A 632 -23.36 25.68 19.27
CA THR A 632 -23.63 26.58 18.15
C THR A 632 -25.05 26.41 17.66
N GLY A 633 -25.48 25.16 17.42
CA GLY A 633 -26.82 24.85 16.93
C GLY A 633 -27.94 25.24 17.89
N ALA A 634 -27.75 24.95 19.18
CA ALA A 634 -28.71 25.31 20.22
C ALA A 634 -28.82 26.83 20.36
N SER A 635 -27.71 27.57 20.30
CA SER A 635 -27.73 29.05 20.28
C SER A 635 -28.48 29.60 19.06
N VAL A 636 -28.23 29.04 17.88
CA VAL A 636 -28.91 29.43 16.64
C VAL A 636 -30.41 29.13 16.70
N HIS A 637 -30.80 27.95 17.21
CA HIS A 637 -32.20 27.59 17.37
C HIS A 637 -32.89 28.48 18.41
N GLN A 638 -32.27 28.72 19.57
CA GLN A 638 -32.79 29.63 20.60
C GLN A 638 -33.01 31.06 20.09
N ALA A 639 -32.11 31.54 19.23
CA ALA A 639 -32.18 32.89 18.68
C ALA A 639 -33.25 33.04 17.60
N THR A 640 -33.41 32.04 16.74
CA THR A 640 -34.22 32.14 15.51
C THR A 640 -35.57 31.43 15.59
N GLY A 641 -35.70 30.40 16.44
CA GLY A 641 -36.83 29.47 16.45
C GLY A 641 -36.86 28.51 15.26
N LEU A 642 -35.91 28.61 14.31
CA LEU A 642 -35.89 27.77 13.10
C LEU A 642 -35.22 26.42 13.37
N PRO A 643 -35.62 25.33 12.67
CA PRO A 643 -34.94 24.04 12.76
C PRO A 643 -33.45 24.11 12.45
N VAL A 644 -32.63 23.41 13.24
CA VAL A 644 -31.18 23.37 13.06
C VAL A 644 -30.67 21.95 12.93
N ALA A 645 -29.88 21.70 11.88
CA ALA A 645 -29.10 20.48 11.70
C ALA A 645 -27.65 20.70 12.16
N VAL A 646 -27.16 19.87 13.07
CA VAL A 646 -25.81 19.90 13.63
C VAL A 646 -24.98 18.81 12.97
N ALA A 647 -23.91 19.20 12.25
CA ALA A 647 -23.07 18.28 11.48
C ALA A 647 -21.93 17.63 12.28
N PHE A 648 -21.74 18.01 13.54
CA PHE A 648 -20.70 17.56 14.47
C PHE A 648 -19.28 18.08 14.20
N ASP A 649 -18.85 18.13 12.93
CA ASP A 649 -17.54 18.68 12.53
C ASP A 649 -17.56 19.27 11.11
N ALA A 650 -16.59 20.16 10.83
CA ALA A 650 -16.44 20.84 9.54
C ALA A 650 -16.33 19.89 8.33
N GLY A 651 -15.74 18.70 8.52
CA GLY A 651 -15.59 17.69 7.47
C GLY A 651 -16.91 17.05 7.06
N ASN A 652 -17.88 16.98 7.99
CA ASN A 652 -19.16 16.33 7.77
C ASN A 652 -20.27 17.27 7.28
N ILE A 653 -20.09 18.61 7.33
CA ILE A 653 -21.08 19.62 6.89
C ILE A 653 -21.59 19.31 5.47
N LYS A 654 -20.68 19.02 4.53
CA LYS A 654 -21.05 18.74 3.13
C LYS A 654 -21.89 17.48 2.99
N ASP A 655 -21.49 16.39 3.65
CA ASP A 655 -22.20 15.12 3.57
C ASP A 655 -23.58 15.20 4.23
N ALA A 656 -23.69 15.90 5.38
CA ALA A 656 -24.96 16.17 6.03
C ALA A 656 -25.87 17.04 5.16
N ALA A 657 -25.34 18.11 4.56
CA ALA A 657 -26.10 18.96 3.63
C ALA A 657 -26.61 18.16 2.41
N LEU A 658 -25.78 17.29 1.84
CA LEU A 658 -26.17 16.39 0.75
C LEU A 658 -27.22 15.36 1.18
N ALA A 659 -27.18 14.90 2.44
CA ALA A 659 -28.19 14.00 2.98
C ALA A 659 -29.55 14.71 3.13
N ILE A 660 -29.57 15.94 3.65
CA ILE A 660 -30.77 16.79 3.70
C ILE A 660 -31.32 17.04 2.29
N ARG A 661 -30.48 17.51 1.36
CA ARG A 661 -30.92 17.87 0.00
C ARG A 661 -31.50 16.66 -0.76
N ARG A 662 -30.96 15.46 -0.55
CA ARG A 662 -31.47 14.22 -1.15
C ARG A 662 -32.88 13.86 -0.68
N GLN A 663 -33.19 14.10 0.59
CA GLN A 663 -34.48 13.75 1.19
C GLN A 663 -35.50 14.88 1.08
N MET A 664 -35.03 16.12 1.07
CA MET A 664 -35.85 17.34 1.04
C MET A 664 -35.30 18.32 -0.01
N PRO A 665 -35.53 18.05 -1.30
CA PRO A 665 -34.98 18.87 -2.39
C PRO A 665 -35.45 20.32 -2.36
N HIS A 666 -36.59 20.61 -1.74
CA HIS A 666 -37.22 21.93 -1.73
C HIS A 666 -36.82 22.82 -0.55
N VAL A 667 -36.12 22.27 0.45
CA VAL A 667 -35.82 23.02 1.67
C VAL A 667 -34.82 24.15 1.38
N LYS A 668 -35.05 25.32 2.00
CA LYS A 668 -34.10 26.42 1.99
C LYS A 668 -33.05 26.16 3.06
N LEU A 669 -31.89 25.69 2.62
CA LEU A 669 -30.77 25.38 3.51
C LEU A 669 -29.83 26.59 3.63
N THR A 670 -29.52 26.99 4.86
CA THR A 670 -28.52 28.03 5.17
C THR A 670 -27.49 27.47 6.13
N ILE A 671 -26.21 27.55 5.77
CA ILE A 671 -25.09 27.05 6.57
C ILE A 671 -24.52 28.21 7.37
N CYS A 672 -24.61 28.11 8.69
CA CYS A 672 -24.03 29.01 9.67
C CYS A 672 -22.60 28.53 9.99
N ALA A 673 -21.62 29.21 9.42
CA ALA A 673 -20.21 28.86 9.48
C ALA A 673 -19.49 29.52 10.67
N ASP A 674 -18.62 28.74 11.30
CA ASP A 674 -17.67 29.25 12.28
C ASP A 674 -16.61 30.11 11.58
N ASN A 675 -16.16 31.15 12.28
CA ASN A 675 -15.19 32.11 11.81
C ASN A 675 -13.83 31.85 12.46
N ASP A 676 -13.12 30.84 11.96
CA ASP A 676 -11.82 30.40 12.51
C ASP A 676 -10.64 31.25 12.03
N ALA A 677 -10.90 32.40 11.39
CA ALA A 677 -9.85 33.27 10.87
C ALA A 677 -8.92 33.73 12.00
N ARG A 678 -7.61 33.55 11.82
CA ARG A 678 -6.60 34.09 12.74
C ARG A 678 -5.99 35.34 12.13
N ILE A 679 -5.62 36.31 12.98
CA ILE A 679 -4.98 37.56 12.54
C ILE A 679 -3.68 37.31 11.74
N SER A 680 -3.05 36.15 11.92
CA SER A 680 -1.81 35.75 11.24
C SER A 680 -1.97 34.59 10.23
N ASP A 681 -3.20 34.13 9.93
CA ASP A 681 -3.45 33.00 9.03
C ASP A 681 -4.70 33.26 8.18
N ASP A 682 -4.51 33.37 6.86
CA ASP A 682 -5.59 33.62 5.89
C ASP A 682 -6.53 32.41 5.72
N ARG A 683 -6.22 31.25 6.31
CA ARG A 683 -6.97 30.00 6.10
C ARG A 683 -8.10 29.82 7.11
N ASN A 684 -9.30 30.29 6.76
CA ASN A 684 -10.52 30.06 7.54
C ASN A 684 -11.22 28.75 7.13
N VAL A 685 -10.92 27.66 7.84
CA VAL A 685 -11.40 26.31 7.49
C VAL A 685 -12.92 26.17 7.62
N GLY A 686 -13.53 26.68 8.69
CA GLY A 686 -15.00 26.66 8.88
C GLY A 686 -15.74 27.32 7.72
N VAL A 687 -15.32 28.53 7.32
CA VAL A 687 -15.91 29.24 6.18
C VAL A 687 -15.67 28.53 4.85
N LEU A 688 -14.46 27.98 4.62
CA LEU A 688 -14.16 27.24 3.39
C LEU A 688 -15.05 25.99 3.25
N LYS A 689 -15.23 25.22 4.33
CA LYS A 689 -16.07 24.02 4.33
C LYS A 689 -17.55 24.34 4.19
N ALA A 690 -18.02 25.41 4.83
CA ALA A 690 -19.38 25.89 4.64
C ALA A 690 -19.63 26.32 3.19
N LYS A 691 -18.69 27.03 2.55
CA LYS A 691 -18.80 27.42 1.13
C LYS A 691 -18.79 26.21 0.20
N GLU A 692 -17.93 25.22 0.45
CA GLU A 692 -17.88 23.98 -0.32
C GLU A 692 -19.22 23.22 -0.25
N ALA A 693 -19.77 23.08 0.97
CA ALA A 693 -21.06 22.45 1.19
C ALA A 693 -22.20 23.25 0.53
N ALA A 694 -22.19 24.57 0.68
CA ALA A 694 -23.19 25.46 0.10
C ALA A 694 -23.24 25.36 -1.43
N ALA A 695 -22.07 25.35 -2.08
CA ALA A 695 -21.97 25.16 -3.53
C ALA A 695 -22.53 23.80 -3.98
N ALA A 696 -22.31 22.74 -3.21
CA ALA A 696 -22.76 21.39 -3.55
C ALA A 696 -24.29 21.21 -3.50
N VAL A 697 -24.99 22.02 -2.72
CA VAL A 697 -26.44 21.86 -2.47
C VAL A 697 -27.26 23.11 -2.77
N GLY A 698 -26.66 24.18 -3.28
CA GLY A 698 -27.34 25.47 -3.49
C GLY A 698 -27.84 26.09 -2.19
N ALA A 699 -27.05 26.01 -1.11
CA ALA A 699 -27.36 26.65 0.17
C ALA A 699 -26.73 28.06 0.26
N LYS A 700 -27.23 28.88 1.20
CA LYS A 700 -26.59 30.14 1.59
C LYS A 700 -25.56 29.89 2.69
N VAL A 701 -24.61 30.82 2.86
CA VAL A 701 -23.66 30.82 3.97
C VAL A 701 -23.83 32.10 4.79
N VAL A 702 -23.89 31.96 6.10
CA VAL A 702 -23.80 33.05 7.09
C VAL A 702 -22.59 32.77 7.96
N VAL A 703 -21.75 33.77 8.22
CA VAL A 703 -20.54 33.61 9.03
C VAL A 703 -20.74 34.34 10.35
N ALA A 704 -20.28 33.76 11.45
CA ALA A 704 -20.27 34.45 12.75
C ALA A 704 -19.40 35.72 12.68
N ASP A 705 -20.02 36.88 12.91
CA ASP A 705 -19.37 38.18 12.78
C ASP A 705 -18.77 38.66 14.11
N PHE A 706 -17.46 38.90 14.12
CA PHE A 706 -16.68 39.29 15.28
C PHE A 706 -15.84 40.52 14.97
N SER A 707 -15.77 41.44 15.94
CA SER A 707 -14.81 42.54 15.91
C SER A 707 -13.39 42.00 16.08
N LYS A 708 -12.37 42.81 15.72
CA LYS A 708 -10.96 42.42 15.90
C LYS A 708 -10.63 42.03 17.34
N SER A 709 -11.15 42.77 18.33
CA SER A 709 -10.93 42.48 19.75
C SER A 709 -11.58 41.16 20.21
N GLU A 710 -12.67 40.73 19.57
CA GLU A 710 -13.29 39.44 19.87
C GLU A 710 -12.55 38.28 19.20
N GLN A 711 -12.00 38.49 18.00
CA GLN A 711 -11.12 37.54 17.33
C GLN A 711 -9.81 37.33 18.12
N GLU A 712 -9.26 38.38 18.73
CA GLU A 712 -8.10 38.28 19.65
C GLU A 712 -8.40 37.41 20.88
N ARG A 713 -9.66 37.41 21.34
CA ARG A 713 -10.15 36.53 22.41
C ARG A 713 -10.50 35.12 21.93
N ARG A 714 -10.26 34.82 20.65
CA ARG A 714 -10.54 33.53 19.99
C ARG A 714 -12.02 33.13 20.01
N LEU A 715 -12.91 34.11 19.87
CA LEU A 715 -14.32 33.83 19.63
C LEU A 715 -14.48 33.43 18.16
N THR A 716 -15.07 32.27 17.89
CA THR A 716 -15.14 31.72 16.53
C THR A 716 -16.53 31.27 16.11
N ASP A 717 -17.39 30.82 17.02
CA ASP A 717 -18.69 30.23 16.68
C ASP A 717 -19.91 31.09 17.10
N PHE A 718 -21.10 30.75 16.62
CA PHE A 718 -22.32 31.48 17.02
C PHE A 718 -22.70 31.33 18.50
N ASN A 719 -22.18 30.32 19.20
CA ASN A 719 -22.35 30.22 20.65
C ASN A 719 -21.46 31.24 21.37
N ASP A 720 -20.25 31.50 20.90
CA ASP A 720 -19.40 32.57 21.41
C ASP A 720 -20.03 33.94 21.16
N LEU A 721 -20.64 34.13 19.98
CA LEU A 721 -21.41 35.35 19.68
C LEU A 721 -22.61 35.51 20.61
N HIS A 722 -23.33 34.42 20.89
CA HIS A 722 -24.41 34.39 21.88
C HIS A 722 -23.89 34.80 23.27
N GLN A 723 -22.79 34.22 23.74
CA GLN A 723 -22.23 34.54 25.05
C GLN A 723 -21.70 35.99 25.14
N ALA A 724 -21.16 36.52 24.04
CA ALA A 724 -20.59 37.87 24.01
C ALA A 724 -21.63 38.98 23.82
N ARG A 725 -22.64 38.76 22.98
CA ARG A 725 -23.57 39.82 22.50
C ARG A 725 -25.06 39.45 22.66
N GLY A 726 -25.38 38.26 23.15
CA GLY A 726 -26.75 37.80 23.39
C GLY A 726 -27.42 37.19 22.15
N LEU A 727 -28.58 36.54 22.37
CA LEU A 727 -29.36 35.86 21.31
C LEU A 727 -29.87 36.82 20.22
N GLY A 728 -30.11 38.10 20.55
CA GLY A 728 -30.55 39.11 19.58
C GLY A 728 -29.52 39.29 18.46
N ALA A 729 -28.23 39.42 18.80
CA ALA A 729 -27.16 39.56 17.82
C ALA A 729 -27.03 38.32 16.91
N VAL A 730 -27.18 37.12 17.48
CA VAL A 730 -27.21 35.87 16.70
C VAL A 730 -28.40 35.88 15.74
N ARG A 731 -29.59 36.23 16.21
CA ARG A 731 -30.81 36.30 15.38
C ARG A 731 -30.62 37.27 14.22
N ASP A 732 -30.17 38.49 14.49
CA ASP A 732 -30.05 39.54 13.48
C ASP A 732 -29.05 39.18 12.38
N SER A 733 -27.90 38.59 12.76
CA SER A 733 -26.87 38.15 11.80
C SER A 733 -27.36 37.06 10.84
N ILE A 734 -28.25 36.17 11.30
CA ILE A 734 -28.77 35.05 10.51
C ILE A 734 -29.99 35.49 9.70
N MET A 735 -30.97 36.12 10.35
CA MET A 735 -32.27 36.43 9.73
C MET A 735 -32.14 37.45 8.60
N ALA A 736 -31.16 38.36 8.65
CA ALA A 736 -30.86 39.25 7.53
C ALA A 736 -30.59 38.47 6.22
N LYS A 737 -29.86 37.35 6.30
CA LYS A 737 -29.50 36.54 5.12
C LYS A 737 -30.60 35.56 4.71
N VAL A 738 -31.36 35.05 5.69
CA VAL A 738 -32.53 34.20 5.44
C VAL A 738 -33.64 34.98 4.71
N ASN A 739 -33.87 36.23 5.11
CA ASN A 739 -34.99 37.07 4.61
C ASN A 739 -34.73 37.80 3.29
N GLU A 740 -33.49 37.82 2.76
CA GLU A 740 -33.17 38.37 1.42
C GLU A 740 -34.02 37.78 0.27
N VAL A 741 -34.79 36.71 0.51
CA VAL A 741 -35.63 36.01 -0.48
C VAL A 741 -37.01 36.66 -0.70
N GLU A 742 -37.51 37.54 0.18
CA GLU A 742 -38.84 38.14 -0.03
C GLU A 742 -38.80 39.33 -1.01
N ALA A 743 -37.69 40.09 -1.06
CA ALA A 743 -37.59 41.29 -1.90
C ALA A 743 -37.25 41.02 -3.38
N GLU A 744 -36.69 39.84 -3.72
CA GLU A 744 -36.36 39.46 -5.11
C GLU A 744 -37.49 38.73 -5.84
N LYS A 745 -38.58 38.38 -5.16
CA LYS A 745 -39.81 37.85 -5.78
C LYS A 745 -40.86 38.93 -6.08
N GLU A 746 -40.70 40.13 -5.52
CA GLU A 746 -41.56 41.30 -5.78
C GLU A 746 -40.94 42.28 -6.81
N ARG A 747 -39.79 41.93 -7.40
CA ARG A 747 -39.18 42.60 -8.55
C ARG A 747 -39.14 41.66 -9.75
#